data_AF-A0AAN7TKM4-F1
#
_entry.id   AF-A0AAN7TKM4-F1
#
_cell.length_a   1.000
_cell.length_b   1.000
_cell.length_c   1.000
_cell.angle_alpha   90.00
_cell.angle_beta   90.00
_cell.angle_gamma   90.00
#
_symmetry.space_group_name_H-M   'P 1'
#
loop_
_entity.id
_entity.type
_entity.pdbx_description
1 polymer ?
#
loop_
_entity_poly.entity_id
_entity_poly.type
_entity_poly.pdbx_seq_one_letter_code
_entity_poly.pdbx_strand_id
1 'polypeptide(L)'
;MNSYEIKNEDIQCFSKVTMFYFLNGNVSYDFLIKPPPALYYVSLFNCSTDYIQLFSSPINSNITSLIIRKVPVSINISIKFSTINNIDLFFFELQTIEGVSKVQLINDLPVNGKIYKIPEIHMNNLYDFPNMDNIGCSLFSIGSFKEPTGGYSNIQTFRNVESITISGNFTIDFNMFTLIPKNNTLKSLSVSVKDLTTSILFNLSNLTLLQDLHVLSSLKNFSIGGKIPLVLPQSLQTLYFSGGGQFSGVGEFLSNYPNLLYITLNKNNLTGNFSEWKNYGYSQLRIENNNLQGTIDSSWCNTLLNVSNNQLSGQLPSCFTCHMQSVSVKSMFSGNSFTNINSPPICTTLIPNFRRLQFIELYGQDLGYNAYDIIPSPYFDLSYRSPTLFSSFSNIFLPQIINITFNGAKQTFSLSTTQKAPLVIKITPTINTKQLTFDGSFFNYNKSSFNILVDSYKCKVDSSIFNQVNCTIESSTYNKNTISIITINVNDYFYNNLTILTTTVFAYLNQTSSVKNCTSDCISPYRGVCNTLIGQCYFYCPNNCTDPTKGTCDTLTGKCLCNSNFQGNDCSLPFIACKSDCSLNLNQGICNNQTGVCNCTFGYQGENCSLQIKSCPNNCTDGGTCDTITGVCNCSPNRIFSDCSGYNCTNTCEHSSTCDTTKGVCICVPNYQGEYCSIPSHYISSIIPCSTDGGEVSIAGWFGDDEDATHTLSYYSVIIGQLECIVTSINKTTIKCNLGSGKGTKTIKIINKKYTNVIFIGNGLFSYQNQIKTCPNNCTSTNNGNCNTNIGECQCNDKFSGFDCSNLISPSTNSSVNNNTGDVILNNQDTTYKISIISLNEISFDGSIIISHTLNRNWSIDSNNKEINTFKFSQSLINNTCIITYVIEEINENKKITFGTTTFTLEKDSIKLTILIKNYQYQSSLNTLQLVFYSAATDTDSANNNNNECNKKESSIDTSEVNNQQVSNYIQISKNSKILVGRFINQVISDSRPTFMSSTIISDNNNSSIKLGLNLPHCNECLIDPDFSILVSPDFKESCNDESNKNWLIPVVVVVPVIGCALILVVVVIIIKKNRFNIKIIAFKLKPLKNKQQI
;
A
#
# COMPACT_ATOMS: atom_id res chain seq x y z
N MET A 1 42.72 46.18 -3.61
CA MET A 1 41.62 46.43 -4.57
C MET A 1 40.34 46.40 -3.76
N ASN A 2 39.49 47.43 -3.87
CA ASN A 2 38.19 47.42 -3.19
C ASN A 2 37.30 46.43 -3.95
N SER A 3 36.84 45.37 -3.29
CA SER A 3 35.88 44.44 -3.88
C SER A 3 34.56 45.17 -4.09
N TYR A 4 34.09 45.19 -5.34
CA TYR A 4 32.80 45.76 -5.70
C TYR A 4 31.68 45.00 -4.97
N GLU A 5 30.73 45.75 -4.40
CA GLU A 5 29.55 45.23 -3.73
C GLU A 5 28.40 45.14 -4.74
N ILE A 6 27.89 43.94 -4.99
CA ILE A 6 26.77 43.75 -5.92
C ILE A 6 25.48 44.22 -5.28
N LYS A 7 24.84 45.18 -5.94
CA LYS A 7 23.53 45.77 -5.61
C LYS A 7 22.44 45.15 -6.47
N ASN A 8 21.19 45.29 -6.03
CA ASN A 8 20.03 44.92 -6.85
C ASN A 8 20.04 45.59 -8.23
N GLU A 9 20.42 46.88 -8.27
CA GLU A 9 20.50 47.69 -9.49
C GLU A 9 21.44 47.08 -10.55
N ASP A 10 22.53 46.42 -10.13
CA ASP A 10 23.50 45.80 -11.04
C ASP A 10 22.92 44.60 -11.81
N ILE A 11 21.88 43.95 -11.27
CA ILE A 11 21.30 42.72 -11.84
C ILE A 11 19.84 42.84 -12.26
N GLN A 12 19.13 43.93 -11.95
CA GLN A 12 17.72 44.11 -12.31
C GLN A 12 17.46 44.11 -13.83
N CYS A 13 18.46 44.42 -14.65
CA CYS A 13 18.38 44.30 -16.10
C CYS A 13 18.22 42.85 -16.59
N PHE A 14 18.60 41.84 -15.79
CA PHE A 14 18.52 40.42 -16.14
C PHE A 14 17.17 39.79 -15.74
N SER A 15 16.07 40.32 -16.28
CA SER A 15 14.68 39.92 -15.95
C SER A 15 14.33 38.43 -16.12
N LYS A 16 15.15 37.65 -16.82
CA LYS A 16 14.98 36.20 -17.05
C LYS A 16 15.87 35.30 -16.19
N VAL A 17 16.74 35.86 -15.33
CA VAL A 17 17.64 35.05 -14.49
C VAL A 17 16.84 34.40 -13.37
N THR A 18 16.88 33.07 -13.34
CA THR A 18 16.13 32.23 -12.40
C THR A 18 16.96 31.72 -11.22
N MET A 19 18.28 31.65 -11.39
CA MET A 19 19.23 31.18 -10.38
C MET A 19 20.43 32.13 -10.31
N PHE A 20 20.85 32.49 -9.09
CA PHE A 20 22.02 33.33 -8.85
C PHE A 20 23.01 32.58 -7.94
N TYR A 21 24.24 32.41 -8.44
CA TYR A 21 25.34 31.75 -7.70
C TYR A 21 26.49 32.75 -7.57
N PHE A 22 26.89 33.04 -6.34
CA PHE A 22 27.97 34.00 -6.07
C PHE A 22 28.98 33.45 -5.06
N LEU A 23 30.26 33.65 -5.37
CA LEU A 23 31.39 33.00 -4.73
C LEU A 23 32.45 34.06 -4.41
N ASN A 24 32.89 34.15 -3.15
CA ASN A 24 34.01 34.99 -2.72
C ASN A 24 33.88 36.50 -3.08
N GLY A 25 32.73 37.12 -2.81
CA GLY A 25 32.49 38.54 -3.14
C GLY A 25 31.58 39.27 -2.15
N ASN A 26 31.38 40.56 -2.37
CA ASN A 26 30.53 41.42 -1.53
C ASN A 26 29.11 41.53 -2.12
N VAL A 27 28.09 41.42 -1.27
CA VAL A 27 26.67 41.55 -1.67
C VAL A 27 25.97 42.54 -0.76
N SER A 28 25.18 43.44 -1.35
CA SER A 28 24.31 44.37 -0.63
C SER A 28 23.31 43.67 0.29
N TYR A 29 23.00 44.27 1.44
CA TYR A 29 22.06 43.69 2.40
C TYR A 29 20.60 43.68 1.90
N ASP A 30 20.24 44.53 0.93
CA ASP A 30 18.89 44.59 0.36
C ASP A 30 18.68 43.60 -0.81
N PHE A 31 19.72 42.84 -1.20
CA PHE A 31 19.72 41.92 -2.34
C PHE A 31 18.53 40.93 -2.36
N LEU A 32 18.15 40.41 -1.20
CA LEU A 32 17.04 39.45 -1.09
C LEU A 32 15.64 40.11 -1.05
N ILE A 33 15.57 41.44 -1.01
CA ILE A 33 14.31 42.21 -0.90
C ILE A 33 13.81 42.64 -2.29
N LYS A 34 14.70 43.05 -3.20
CA LYS A 34 14.36 43.52 -4.56
C LYS A 34 15.09 42.76 -5.69
N PRO A 35 15.06 41.41 -5.69
CA PRO A 35 15.67 40.59 -6.73
C PRO A 35 15.02 40.80 -8.12
N PRO A 36 15.66 40.34 -9.20
CA PRO A 36 15.04 40.23 -10.52
C PRO A 36 13.75 39.39 -10.47
N PRO A 37 12.70 39.71 -11.28
CA PRO A 37 11.38 39.09 -11.14
C PRO A 37 11.33 37.56 -11.29
N ALA A 38 12.23 36.96 -12.08
CA ALA A 38 12.28 35.52 -12.30
C ALA A 38 13.16 34.74 -11.30
N LEU A 39 13.89 35.43 -10.41
CA LEU A 39 14.90 34.82 -9.55
C LEU A 39 14.25 34.09 -8.37
N TYR A 40 14.32 32.76 -8.37
CA TYR A 40 13.78 31.93 -7.29
C TYR A 40 14.85 31.21 -6.47
N TYR A 41 16.06 31.06 -7.00
CA TYR A 41 17.16 30.35 -6.34
C TYR A 41 18.37 31.27 -6.13
N VAL A 42 18.85 31.40 -4.90
CA VAL A 42 20.03 32.20 -4.54
C VAL A 42 21.02 31.35 -3.73
N SER A 43 22.28 31.32 -4.18
CA SER A 43 23.39 30.66 -3.48
C SER A 43 24.56 31.63 -3.28
N LEU A 44 24.82 31.98 -2.03
CA LEU A 44 25.92 32.84 -1.58
C LEU A 44 26.96 31.99 -0.85
N PHE A 45 28.18 31.94 -1.37
CA PHE A 45 29.26 31.11 -0.83
C PHE A 45 30.50 31.95 -0.51
N ASN A 46 30.86 32.01 0.78
CA ASN A 46 31.98 32.81 1.29
C ASN A 46 31.84 34.29 0.90
N CYS A 47 30.61 34.81 0.97
CA CYS A 47 30.29 36.20 0.64
C CYS A 47 30.35 37.10 1.89
N SER A 48 30.75 38.35 1.69
CA SER A 48 30.71 39.38 2.73
C SER A 48 29.47 40.25 2.55
N THR A 49 28.65 40.33 3.59
CA THR A 49 27.49 41.24 3.67
C THR A 49 27.15 41.48 5.15
N ASP A 50 26.36 42.51 5.45
CA ASP A 50 25.75 42.64 6.76
C ASP A 50 24.55 41.68 6.85
N TYR A 51 24.84 40.46 7.31
CA TYR A 51 23.81 39.43 7.46
C TYR A 51 22.73 39.80 8.50
N ILE A 52 22.99 40.71 9.45
CA ILE A 52 21.97 41.16 10.40
C ILE A 52 20.95 42.04 9.67
N GLN A 53 21.43 42.95 8.81
CA GLN A 53 20.56 43.74 7.94
C GLN A 53 19.87 42.89 6.86
N LEU A 54 20.56 41.89 6.31
CA LEU A 54 20.01 40.97 5.30
C LEU A 54 18.73 40.24 5.78
N PHE A 55 18.69 39.86 7.06
CA PHE A 55 17.54 39.19 7.67
C PHE A 55 16.61 40.13 8.47
N SER A 56 16.83 41.45 8.39
CA SER A 56 16.02 42.47 9.10
C SER A 56 14.61 42.64 8.55
N SER A 57 14.40 42.28 7.28
CA SER A 57 13.15 42.46 6.52
C SER A 57 12.77 41.15 5.81
N PRO A 58 11.48 40.88 5.55
CA PRO A 58 11.06 39.67 4.85
C PRO A 58 11.73 39.51 3.48
N ILE A 59 12.16 38.28 3.19
CA ILE A 59 12.74 37.93 1.89
C ILE A 59 11.63 37.95 0.83
N ASN A 60 11.98 38.39 -0.37
CA ASN A 60 11.05 38.50 -1.49
C ASN A 60 10.40 37.13 -1.80
N SER A 61 9.07 37.12 -1.95
CA SER A 61 8.27 35.90 -2.17
C SER A 61 8.63 35.10 -3.42
N ASN A 62 9.38 35.68 -4.36
CA ASN A 62 9.85 34.96 -5.54
C ASN A 62 10.99 33.99 -5.20
N ILE A 63 11.78 34.26 -4.15
CA ILE A 63 12.91 33.42 -3.72
C ILE A 63 12.37 32.26 -2.87
N THR A 64 12.26 31.08 -3.47
CA THR A 64 11.87 29.84 -2.80
C THR A 64 13.06 29.00 -2.35
N SER A 65 14.29 29.31 -2.78
CA SER A 65 15.50 28.59 -2.38
C SER A 65 16.63 29.56 -2.05
N LEU A 66 17.13 29.50 -0.81
CA LEU A 66 18.21 30.34 -0.33
C LEU A 66 19.29 29.50 0.37
N ILE A 67 20.49 29.52 -0.19
CA ILE A 67 21.67 28.83 0.32
C ILE A 67 22.74 29.86 0.67
N ILE A 68 23.12 29.93 1.94
CA ILE A 68 24.18 30.81 2.44
C ILE A 68 25.23 29.94 3.15
N ARG A 69 26.47 29.96 2.67
CA ARG A 69 27.53 29.06 3.14
C ARG A 69 28.84 29.80 3.36
N LYS A 70 29.62 29.32 4.33
CA LYS A 70 30.88 29.94 4.79
C LYS A 70 30.70 31.42 5.17
N VAL A 71 29.66 31.72 5.95
CA VAL A 71 29.51 33.04 6.58
C VAL A 71 30.73 33.31 7.48
N PRO A 72 31.40 34.47 7.37
CA PRO A 72 32.54 34.81 8.21
C PRO A 72 32.24 34.68 9.71
N VAL A 73 33.20 34.12 10.46
CA VAL A 73 33.10 33.93 11.92
C VAL A 73 33.04 35.28 12.66
N SER A 74 32.41 35.29 13.84
CA SER A 74 32.14 36.45 14.73
C SER A 74 30.77 37.16 14.58
N ILE A 75 29.71 36.41 14.20
CA ILE A 75 28.36 36.96 14.10
C ILE A 75 27.40 36.41 15.17
N ASN A 76 26.58 37.30 15.75
CA ASN A 76 25.41 36.95 16.56
C ASN A 76 24.16 37.35 15.79
N ILE A 77 23.39 36.38 15.32
CA ILE A 77 22.24 36.60 14.45
C ILE A 77 21.03 35.79 14.91
N SER A 78 19.86 36.44 14.87
CA SER A 78 18.56 35.82 15.12
C SER A 78 17.73 35.92 13.85
N ILE A 79 17.55 34.79 13.17
CA ILE A 79 16.75 34.67 11.96
C ILE A 79 15.32 34.36 12.41
N LYS A 80 14.35 35.11 11.91
CA LYS A 80 12.93 34.96 12.25
C LYS A 80 12.23 34.10 11.22
N PHE A 81 11.30 33.24 11.63
CA PHE A 81 10.48 32.51 10.67
C PHE A 81 9.62 33.45 9.80
N SER A 82 9.18 34.61 10.32
CA SER A 82 8.54 35.64 9.49
C SER A 82 9.40 36.15 8.32
N THR A 83 10.73 36.05 8.42
CA THR A 83 11.66 36.49 7.38
C THR A 83 11.82 35.46 6.26
N ILE A 84 11.63 34.17 6.56
CA ILE A 84 11.91 33.04 5.65
C ILE A 84 10.66 32.19 5.32
N ASN A 85 9.45 32.62 5.69
CA ASN A 85 8.20 31.84 5.58
C ASN A 85 7.71 31.54 4.14
N ASN A 86 8.37 32.09 3.11
CA ASN A 86 8.11 31.80 1.70
C ASN A 86 9.17 30.89 1.07
N ILE A 87 10.14 30.41 1.86
CA ILE A 87 11.29 29.62 1.39
C ILE A 87 10.99 28.13 1.53
N ASP A 88 11.13 27.39 0.43
CA ASP A 88 11.04 25.93 0.39
C ASP A 88 12.33 25.27 0.90
N LEU A 89 13.50 25.80 0.48
CA LEU A 89 14.82 25.32 0.87
C LEU A 89 15.65 26.45 1.49
N PHE A 90 15.91 26.38 2.80
CA PHE A 90 16.73 27.32 3.55
C PHE A 90 18.00 26.64 4.09
N PHE A 91 19.18 27.10 3.67
CA PHE A 91 20.47 26.59 4.14
C PHE A 91 21.36 27.72 4.67
N PHE A 92 21.86 27.60 5.90
CA PHE A 92 22.71 28.61 6.54
C PHE A 92 23.92 27.97 7.26
N GLU A 93 25.14 28.32 6.84
CA GLU A 93 26.39 27.74 7.33
C GLU A 93 27.53 28.76 7.57
N LEU A 94 28.13 28.72 8.77
CA LEU A 94 29.32 29.50 9.14
C LEU A 94 30.63 28.87 8.61
N GLN A 95 31.69 29.68 8.48
CA GLN A 95 32.98 29.28 7.92
C GLN A 95 33.85 28.41 8.83
N THR A 96 33.78 28.57 10.16
CA THR A 96 34.47 27.72 11.15
C THR A 96 33.59 27.48 12.39
N ILE A 97 33.94 26.46 13.19
CA ILE A 97 33.13 25.92 14.30
C ILE A 97 33.67 26.37 15.68
N GLU A 98 34.70 27.23 15.71
CA GLU A 98 35.38 27.63 16.95
C GLU A 98 34.87 28.96 17.54
N GLY A 99 33.74 28.88 18.24
CA GLY A 99 33.44 29.78 19.37
C GLY A 99 32.78 31.15 19.07
N VAL A 100 32.26 31.72 20.17
CA VAL A 100 31.62 33.05 20.34
C VAL A 100 30.36 33.37 19.50
N SER A 101 30.26 32.91 18.26
CA SER A 101 29.15 33.20 17.35
C SER A 101 27.85 32.50 17.78
N LYS A 102 26.72 33.20 17.76
CA LYS A 102 25.38 32.70 18.15
C LYS A 102 24.41 32.82 16.99
N VAL A 103 24.03 31.69 16.38
CA VAL A 103 22.93 31.63 15.40
C VAL A 103 21.68 31.08 16.08
N GLN A 104 20.57 31.83 16.02
CA GLN A 104 19.26 31.38 16.49
C GLN A 104 18.24 31.46 15.37
N LEU A 105 17.36 30.47 15.33
CA LEU A 105 16.13 30.50 14.54
C LEU A 105 14.97 30.73 15.52
N ILE A 106 14.22 31.82 15.33
CA ILE A 106 13.17 32.27 16.24
C ILE A 106 11.83 32.13 15.55
N ASN A 107 10.91 31.44 16.22
CA ASN A 107 9.52 31.40 15.81
C ASN A 107 8.77 32.62 16.35
N ASP A 108 8.48 33.55 15.45
CA ASP A 108 7.68 34.75 15.70
C ASP A 108 6.37 34.75 14.88
N LEU A 109 6.02 33.60 14.29
CA LEU A 109 4.77 33.42 13.55
C LEU A 109 3.61 33.10 14.50
N PRO A 110 2.42 33.67 14.28
CA PRO A 110 1.30 33.52 15.21
C PRO A 110 0.76 32.09 15.23
N VAL A 111 0.50 31.57 16.43
CA VAL A 111 -0.08 30.23 16.66
C VAL A 111 -1.60 30.30 16.50
N ASN A 112 -2.06 30.58 15.27
CA ASN A 112 -3.49 30.78 14.95
C ASN A 112 -4.08 29.55 14.23
N GLY A 113 -3.67 28.33 14.60
CA GLY A 113 -4.04 27.08 13.91
C GLY A 113 -3.49 26.91 12.49
N LYS A 114 -2.81 27.92 11.93
CA LYS A 114 -2.16 27.85 10.62
C LYS A 114 -0.77 27.20 10.73
N ILE A 115 -0.56 26.12 9.99
CA ILE A 115 0.78 25.54 9.77
C ILE A 115 1.49 26.32 8.65
N TYR A 116 2.65 26.87 8.95
CA TYR A 116 3.54 27.51 7.98
C TYR A 116 4.53 26.47 7.45
N LYS A 117 4.55 26.26 6.14
CA LYS A 117 5.41 25.24 5.52
C LYS A 117 6.75 25.84 5.16
N ILE A 118 7.82 25.26 5.69
CA ILE A 118 9.21 25.50 5.30
C ILE A 118 9.84 24.11 5.10
N PRO A 119 9.62 23.48 3.92
CA PRO A 119 9.99 22.10 3.63
C PRO A 119 11.39 21.67 4.09
N GLU A 120 12.45 22.42 3.78
CA GLU A 120 13.82 22.02 4.09
C GLU A 120 14.58 23.14 4.82
N ILE A 121 15.06 22.84 6.02
CA ILE A 121 15.84 23.76 6.87
C ILE A 121 17.17 23.09 7.22
N HIS A 122 18.28 23.70 6.79
CA HIS A 122 19.63 23.26 7.10
C HIS A 122 20.40 24.34 7.87
N MET A 123 20.73 24.08 9.13
CA MET A 123 21.40 25.03 10.02
C MET A 123 22.75 24.47 10.50
N ASN A 124 23.80 25.27 10.40
CA ASN A 124 25.10 24.97 11.03
C ASN A 124 25.40 25.98 12.15
N ASN A 125 25.93 25.52 13.29
CA ASN A 125 26.16 26.28 14.53
C ASN A 125 24.88 26.84 15.18
N LEU A 126 23.80 26.05 15.18
CA LEU A 126 22.56 26.41 15.84
C LEU A 126 22.75 26.40 17.37
N TYR A 127 22.37 27.49 18.04
CA TYR A 127 22.56 27.66 19.49
C TYR A 127 21.52 26.92 20.33
N ASP A 128 20.29 26.79 19.82
CA ASP A 128 19.17 26.11 20.47
C ASP A 128 18.13 25.72 19.42
N PHE A 129 17.30 24.71 19.71
CA PHE A 129 16.20 24.33 18.83
C PHE A 129 15.15 25.46 18.77
N PRO A 130 14.61 25.78 17.58
CA PRO A 130 13.45 26.66 17.47
C PRO A 130 12.20 25.99 18.07
N ASN A 131 11.22 26.78 18.50
CA ASN A 131 9.85 26.30 18.63
C ASN A 131 9.28 26.00 17.23
N MET A 132 8.65 24.84 17.04
CA MET A 132 8.11 24.35 15.77
C MET A 132 6.59 24.06 15.82
N ASP A 133 5.85 24.53 16.84
CA ASP A 133 4.45 24.13 17.09
C ASP A 133 3.53 24.40 15.88
N ASN A 134 3.78 25.49 15.13
CA ASN A 134 3.06 25.88 13.92
C ASN A 134 3.92 25.79 12.63
N ILE A 135 5.05 25.08 12.64
CA ILE A 135 5.98 24.96 11.50
C ILE A 135 5.96 23.55 10.93
N GLY A 136 5.53 23.42 9.68
CA GLY A 136 5.59 22.17 8.90
C GLY A 136 6.90 22.07 8.14
N CYS A 137 7.71 21.04 8.42
CA CYS A 137 9.05 20.89 7.86
C CYS A 137 9.29 19.43 7.44
N SER A 138 9.59 19.20 6.16
CA SER A 138 9.90 17.87 5.61
C SER A 138 11.27 17.38 6.07
N LEU A 139 12.26 18.27 6.17
CA LEU A 139 13.62 17.96 6.61
C LEU A 139 14.20 19.08 7.47
N PHE A 140 14.45 18.79 8.74
CA PHE A 140 15.16 19.66 9.67
C PHE A 140 16.57 19.10 9.94
N SER A 141 17.58 19.78 9.42
CA SER A 141 18.98 19.34 9.39
C SER A 141 19.89 20.27 10.20
N ILE A 142 20.70 19.71 11.10
CA ILE A 142 21.70 20.43 11.91
C ILE A 142 23.11 19.88 11.64
N GLY A 143 24.07 20.78 11.39
CA GLY A 143 25.49 20.45 11.10
C GLY A 143 26.49 20.73 12.24
N SER A 144 26.12 21.58 13.20
CA SER A 144 26.78 21.70 14.49
C SER A 144 25.84 22.38 15.48
N PHE A 145 25.90 21.93 16.72
CA PHE A 145 24.98 22.29 17.77
C PHE A 145 25.75 22.52 19.06
N LYS A 146 25.41 23.60 19.77
CA LYS A 146 25.93 23.83 21.13
C LYS A 146 24.84 23.44 22.12
N GLU A 147 25.22 22.74 23.19
CA GLU A 147 24.26 22.34 24.23
C GLU A 147 23.52 23.58 24.78
N PRO A 148 22.18 23.61 24.72
CA PRO A 148 21.38 24.79 25.06
C PRO A 148 21.38 25.00 26.56
N THR A 149 21.45 26.26 26.97
CA THR A 149 21.57 26.65 28.40
C THR A 149 20.31 26.37 29.24
N GLY A 150 19.22 25.92 28.61
CA GLY A 150 17.98 25.44 29.25
C GLY A 150 17.60 23.99 28.89
N GLY A 151 18.50 23.20 28.29
CA GLY A 151 18.21 21.84 27.84
C GLY A 151 17.28 21.78 26.61
N TYR A 152 16.94 20.56 26.18
CA TYR A 152 16.28 20.27 24.89
C TYR A 152 14.77 20.58 24.84
N SER A 153 14.27 21.53 25.64
CA SER A 153 12.84 21.78 25.85
C SER A 153 12.02 21.98 24.56
N ASN A 154 12.52 22.76 23.61
CA ASN A 154 11.81 23.04 22.36
C ASN A 154 11.60 21.82 21.44
N ILE A 155 12.29 20.69 21.64
CA ILE A 155 12.05 19.48 20.83
C ILE A 155 10.65 18.89 21.08
N GLN A 156 10.00 19.24 22.20
CA GLN A 156 8.60 18.89 22.50
C GLN A 156 7.58 19.53 21.55
N THR A 157 8.00 20.54 20.77
CA THR A 157 7.19 21.26 19.78
C THR A 157 7.23 20.63 18.38
N PHE A 158 8.04 19.57 18.19
CA PHE A 158 8.31 18.96 16.87
C PHE A 158 7.16 18.03 16.44
N ARG A 159 5.98 18.61 16.23
CA ARG A 159 4.76 17.89 15.81
C ARG A 159 4.73 17.65 14.30
N ASN A 160 5.08 18.67 13.51
CA ASN A 160 4.93 18.67 12.05
C ASN A 160 6.29 18.56 11.32
N VAL A 161 7.27 17.88 11.93
CA VAL A 161 8.59 17.61 11.33
C VAL A 161 8.63 16.17 10.83
N GLU A 162 8.89 15.95 9.53
CA GLU A 162 8.90 14.60 8.95
C GLU A 162 10.25 13.89 9.01
N SER A 163 11.36 14.64 8.95
CA SER A 163 12.72 14.10 9.04
C SER A 163 13.62 15.00 9.87
N ILE A 164 14.40 14.41 10.77
CA ILE A 164 15.42 15.10 11.57
C ILE A 164 16.78 14.51 11.22
N THR A 165 17.73 15.35 10.83
CA THR A 165 19.14 14.98 10.63
C THR A 165 20.03 15.81 11.55
N ILE A 166 20.78 15.19 12.45
CA ILE A 166 21.82 15.84 13.24
C ILE A 166 23.16 15.25 12.83
N SER A 167 24.11 16.11 12.47
CA SER A 167 25.47 15.72 12.08
C SER A 167 26.49 16.68 12.69
N GLY A 168 27.72 16.23 12.94
CA GLY A 168 28.86 17.09 13.26
C GLY A 168 29.76 16.62 14.40
N ASN A 169 30.84 17.37 14.69
CA ASN A 169 31.92 16.94 15.58
C ASN A 169 31.70 17.34 17.07
N PHE A 170 30.55 16.96 17.63
CA PHE A 170 30.15 17.23 19.02
C PHE A 170 29.46 16.01 19.63
N THR A 171 29.08 16.09 20.91
CA THR A 171 28.35 15.05 21.64
C THR A 171 26.92 15.49 21.93
N ILE A 172 25.95 14.57 21.92
CA ILE A 172 24.56 14.83 22.34
C ILE A 172 24.07 13.75 23.30
N ASP A 173 23.14 14.12 24.17
CA ASP A 173 22.31 13.14 24.86
C ASP A 173 21.20 12.66 23.92
N PHE A 174 21.22 11.38 23.56
CA PHE A 174 20.22 10.77 22.69
C PHE A 174 18.82 10.75 23.33
N ASN A 175 18.71 10.94 24.65
CA ASN A 175 17.44 10.99 25.37
C ASN A 175 16.49 12.08 24.84
N MET A 176 17.05 13.17 24.27
CA MET A 176 16.27 14.29 23.73
C MET A 176 15.16 13.86 22.77
N PHE A 177 15.36 12.82 21.96
CA PHE A 177 14.36 12.35 21.01
C PHE A 177 13.15 11.67 21.67
N THR A 178 13.26 11.24 22.93
CA THR A 178 12.13 10.71 23.71
C THR A 178 11.14 11.79 24.13
N LEU A 179 11.55 13.07 24.08
CA LEU A 179 10.72 14.23 24.40
C LEU A 179 9.83 14.68 23.23
N ILE A 180 10.02 14.12 22.03
CA ILE A 180 9.16 14.39 20.87
C ILE A 180 7.74 13.88 21.18
N PRO A 181 6.68 14.69 20.95
CA PRO A 181 5.32 14.35 21.38
C PRO A 181 4.76 13.14 20.62
N LYS A 182 3.92 12.32 21.26
CA LYS A 182 3.31 11.13 20.64
C LYS A 182 2.55 11.44 19.33
N ASN A 183 1.86 12.58 19.26
CA ASN A 183 1.27 13.08 18.02
C ASN A 183 2.33 13.91 17.25
N ASN A 184 3.13 13.21 16.44
CA ASN A 184 4.15 13.78 15.56
C ASN A 184 4.12 13.12 14.17
N THR A 185 4.67 13.80 13.17
CA THR A 185 4.77 13.32 11.77
C THR A 185 6.12 12.67 11.43
N LEU A 186 6.97 12.35 12.41
CA LEU A 186 8.37 11.96 12.17
C LEU A 186 8.48 10.57 11.55
N LYS A 187 9.00 10.52 10.33
CA LYS A 187 9.24 9.30 9.53
C LYS A 187 10.71 8.89 9.54
N SER A 188 11.64 9.83 9.66
CA SER A 188 13.08 9.56 9.60
C SER A 188 13.86 10.31 10.68
N LEU A 189 14.79 9.61 11.35
CA LEU A 189 15.72 10.18 12.32
C LEU A 189 17.15 9.74 12.00
N SER A 190 18.04 10.71 11.76
CA SER A 190 19.45 10.48 11.43
C SER A 190 20.37 11.25 12.38
N VAL A 191 21.35 10.56 12.97
CA VAL A 191 22.27 11.09 13.99
C VAL A 191 23.70 10.65 13.69
N SER A 192 24.55 11.61 13.30
CA SER A 192 25.94 11.41 12.88
C SER A 192 26.88 12.33 13.65
N VAL A 193 27.01 12.10 14.96
CA VAL A 193 27.78 12.93 15.90
C VAL A 193 29.11 12.28 16.30
N LYS A 194 29.97 13.01 17.03
CA LYS A 194 31.30 12.51 17.42
C LYS A 194 31.20 11.29 18.34
N ASP A 195 30.57 11.43 19.50
CA ASP A 195 30.35 10.36 20.48
C ASP A 195 28.92 10.41 21.02
N LEU A 196 28.32 9.23 21.20
CA LEU A 196 27.07 9.04 21.93
C LEU A 196 27.33 8.29 23.24
N THR A 197 26.75 8.78 24.33
CA THR A 197 26.86 8.19 25.68
C THR A 197 25.48 7.92 26.23
N THR A 198 25.30 6.82 26.97
CA THR A 198 24.06 6.59 27.72
C THR A 198 24.29 5.97 29.10
N SER A 199 23.36 6.25 30.00
CA SER A 199 23.16 5.55 31.29
C SER A 199 21.76 4.94 31.43
N ILE A 200 20.86 5.13 30.45
CA ILE A 200 19.44 4.74 30.51
C ILE A 200 18.92 4.14 29.20
N LEU A 201 17.92 3.27 29.30
CA LEU A 201 17.25 2.68 28.15
C LEU A 201 16.35 3.74 27.48
N PHE A 202 16.58 4.06 26.21
CA PHE A 202 15.74 5.04 25.50
C PHE A 202 14.54 4.35 24.85
N ASN A 203 13.35 4.91 25.04
CA ASN A 203 12.13 4.39 24.46
C ASN A 203 11.63 5.30 23.33
N LEU A 204 11.75 4.83 22.09
CA LEU A 204 11.26 5.49 20.88
C LEU A 204 9.89 4.94 20.42
N SER A 205 9.23 4.07 21.19
CA SER A 205 7.91 3.51 20.83
C SER A 205 6.81 4.57 20.62
N ASN A 206 6.98 5.77 21.19
CA ASN A 206 6.09 6.92 20.98
C ASN A 206 6.18 7.50 19.56
N LEU A 207 7.23 7.20 18.80
CA LEU A 207 7.45 7.67 17.43
C LEU A 207 6.77 6.71 16.43
N THR A 208 5.44 6.61 16.51
CA THR A 208 4.66 5.55 15.84
C THR A 208 4.64 5.63 14.31
N LEU A 209 5.16 6.70 13.72
CA LEU A 209 5.32 6.87 12.27
C LEU A 209 6.77 6.71 11.79
N LEU A 210 7.73 6.49 12.70
CA LEU A 210 9.15 6.38 12.37
C LEU A 210 9.41 5.10 11.56
N GLN A 211 9.93 5.27 10.35
CA GLN A 211 10.27 4.23 9.39
C GLN A 211 11.79 4.03 9.28
N ASP A 212 12.57 5.11 9.38
CA ASP A 212 14.02 5.08 9.23
C ASP A 212 14.75 5.61 10.48
N LEU A 213 15.70 4.81 11.01
CA LEU A 213 16.58 5.22 12.10
C LEU A 213 18.05 5.00 11.71
N HIS A 214 18.81 6.09 11.63
CA HIS A 214 20.23 6.10 11.29
C HIS A 214 21.08 6.68 12.42
N VAL A 215 22.09 5.93 12.87
CA VAL A 215 23.04 6.33 13.89
C VAL A 215 24.46 6.01 13.42
N LEU A 216 25.18 7.05 13.01
CA LEU A 216 26.55 7.02 12.46
C LEU A 216 27.51 7.80 13.38
N SER A 217 27.65 7.36 14.62
CA SER A 217 28.38 8.06 15.69
C SER A 217 29.31 7.10 16.43
N SER A 218 30.29 7.57 17.20
CA SER A 218 31.06 6.66 18.08
C SER A 218 30.12 6.05 19.14
N LEU A 219 29.90 4.74 19.04
CA LEU A 219 28.96 3.95 19.86
C LEU A 219 29.64 3.24 21.04
N LYS A 220 30.92 3.51 21.30
CA LYS A 220 31.72 2.82 22.34
C LYS A 220 31.09 2.85 23.72
N ASN A 221 30.44 3.98 24.06
CA ASN A 221 29.77 4.24 25.34
C ASN A 221 28.24 4.20 25.22
N PHE A 222 27.71 3.63 24.12
CA PHE A 222 26.28 3.57 23.82
C PHE A 222 25.75 2.15 24.00
N SER A 223 25.89 1.56 25.20
CA SER A 223 25.35 0.23 25.51
C SER A 223 24.96 0.09 26.97
N ILE A 224 24.01 -0.81 27.27
CA ILE A 224 23.60 -1.14 28.64
C ILE A 224 23.73 -2.65 28.80
N GLY A 225 24.61 -3.10 29.69
CA GLY A 225 24.91 -4.53 29.87
C GLY A 225 25.40 -5.22 28.59
N GLY A 226 26.02 -4.48 27.66
CA GLY A 226 26.40 -4.99 26.34
C GLY A 226 25.23 -5.30 25.40
N LYS A 227 24.03 -4.72 25.63
CA LYS A 227 22.89 -4.74 24.69
C LYS A 227 22.66 -3.35 24.07
N ILE A 228 21.97 -3.33 22.92
CA ILE A 228 21.53 -2.09 22.25
C ILE A 228 20.52 -1.38 23.17
N PRO A 229 20.74 -0.12 23.58
CA PRO A 229 19.97 0.54 24.63
C PRO A 229 18.71 1.24 24.10
N LEU A 230 17.96 0.58 23.21
CA LEU A 230 16.82 1.16 22.50
C LEU A 230 15.58 0.25 22.52
N VAL A 231 14.42 0.85 22.74
CA VAL A 231 13.11 0.26 22.40
C VAL A 231 12.59 0.99 21.16
N LEU A 232 12.36 0.25 20.08
CA LEU A 232 12.00 0.82 18.77
C LEU A 232 10.48 0.73 18.52
N PRO A 233 9.90 1.63 17.70
CA PRO A 233 8.51 1.51 17.27
C PRO A 233 8.36 0.38 16.23
N GLN A 234 7.18 -0.27 16.22
CA GLN A 234 6.88 -1.38 15.29
C GLN A 234 6.69 -0.94 13.82
N SER A 235 6.66 0.37 13.56
CA SER A 235 6.62 0.98 12.22
C SER A 235 7.98 0.96 11.49
N LEU A 236 9.08 0.67 12.20
CA LEU A 236 10.43 0.83 11.68
C LEU A 236 10.76 -0.21 10.60
N GLN A 237 11.28 0.26 9.46
CA GLN A 237 11.69 -0.56 8.30
C GLN A 237 13.22 -0.53 8.09
N THR A 238 13.88 0.60 8.40
CA THR A 238 15.32 0.77 8.24
C THR A 238 16.00 1.00 9.60
N LEU A 239 17.05 0.24 9.88
CA LEU A 239 17.88 0.37 11.07
C LEU A 239 19.36 0.40 10.67
N TYR A 240 20.03 1.53 10.87
CA TYR A 240 21.45 1.72 10.57
C TYR A 240 22.22 2.15 11.82
N PHE A 241 23.16 1.32 12.31
CA PHE A 241 24.00 1.57 13.48
C PHE A 241 25.46 1.25 13.14
N SER A 242 26.33 2.26 13.11
CA SER A 242 27.76 2.08 12.82
C SER A 242 28.63 2.99 13.66
N GLY A 243 29.63 2.42 14.36
CA GLY A 243 30.65 3.21 15.05
C GLY A 243 31.29 2.58 16.28
N GLY A 244 31.51 1.27 16.31
CA GLY A 244 32.32 0.60 17.33
C GLY A 244 31.58 0.26 18.63
N GLY A 245 30.27 0.06 18.58
CA GLY A 245 29.47 -0.33 19.73
C GLY A 245 29.73 -1.79 20.14
N GLN A 246 29.80 -2.07 21.44
CA GLN A 246 29.95 -3.42 21.98
C GLN A 246 28.58 -4.02 22.27
N PHE A 247 28.05 -4.82 21.35
CA PHE A 247 26.72 -5.43 21.48
C PHE A 247 26.75 -6.95 21.37
N SER A 248 25.91 -7.57 22.18
CA SER A 248 25.61 -9.00 22.26
C SER A 248 24.09 -9.21 22.22
N GLY A 249 23.64 -10.43 21.93
CA GLY A 249 22.20 -10.73 21.87
C GLY A 249 21.45 -10.05 20.71
N VAL A 250 22.15 -9.62 19.67
CA VAL A 250 21.54 -8.86 18.56
C VAL A 250 20.49 -9.67 17.78
N GLY A 251 20.66 -10.98 17.63
CA GLY A 251 19.62 -11.84 17.02
C GLY A 251 18.31 -11.87 17.81
N GLU A 252 18.37 -11.84 19.14
CA GLU A 252 17.21 -11.70 20.04
C GLU A 252 16.62 -10.28 19.94
N PHE A 253 17.45 -9.24 19.88
CA PHE A 253 16.98 -7.87 19.68
C PHE A 253 16.17 -7.74 18.38
N LEU A 254 16.69 -8.25 17.26
CA LEU A 254 16.04 -8.17 15.95
C LEU A 254 14.75 -8.99 15.86
N SER A 255 14.59 -10.08 16.62
CA SER A 255 13.36 -10.88 16.60
C SER A 255 12.14 -10.15 17.19
N ASN A 256 12.34 -9.07 17.95
CA ASN A 256 11.25 -8.22 18.45
C ASN A 256 10.72 -7.22 17.41
N TYR A 257 11.38 -7.10 16.25
CA TYR A 257 11.08 -6.12 15.20
C TYR A 257 11.02 -6.78 13.81
N PRO A 258 10.06 -7.69 13.56
CA PRO A 258 9.99 -8.48 12.32
C PRO A 258 9.68 -7.65 11.06
N ASN A 259 9.24 -6.39 11.22
CA ASN A 259 8.93 -5.48 10.11
C ASN A 259 10.16 -4.80 9.50
N LEU A 260 11.35 -4.97 10.09
CA LEU A 260 12.61 -4.46 9.53
C LEU A 260 12.91 -5.10 8.18
N LEU A 261 13.30 -4.28 7.20
CA LEU A 261 13.68 -4.70 5.85
C LEU A 261 15.15 -4.41 5.53
N TYR A 262 15.68 -3.30 6.03
CA TYR A 262 17.02 -2.80 5.74
C TYR A 262 17.83 -2.62 7.02
N ILE A 263 18.70 -3.58 7.32
CA ILE A 263 19.49 -3.58 8.56
C ILE A 263 20.97 -3.38 8.23
N THR A 264 21.62 -2.42 8.90
CA THR A 264 23.07 -2.20 8.84
C THR A 264 23.62 -2.03 10.25
N LEU A 265 24.41 -2.99 10.74
CA LEU A 265 25.08 -2.98 12.05
C LEU A 265 26.59 -3.14 11.89
N ASN A 266 27.16 -2.56 10.83
CA ASN A 266 28.55 -2.72 10.43
C ASN A 266 29.54 -1.89 11.27
N LYS A 267 30.81 -2.31 11.30
CA LYS A 267 31.89 -1.65 12.06
C LYS A 267 31.55 -1.49 13.54
N ASN A 268 31.00 -2.54 14.14
CA ASN A 268 30.76 -2.63 15.57
C ASN A 268 31.66 -3.73 16.14
N ASN A 269 31.49 -4.05 17.42
CA ASN A 269 32.17 -5.17 18.06
C ASN A 269 31.15 -6.26 18.40
N LEU A 270 30.27 -6.60 17.44
CA LEU A 270 29.21 -7.58 17.64
C LEU A 270 29.79 -8.97 17.96
N THR A 271 29.21 -9.65 18.94
CA THR A 271 29.55 -11.03 19.31
C THR A 271 28.31 -11.93 19.34
N GLY A 272 28.53 -13.24 19.19
CA GLY A 272 27.48 -14.26 19.21
C GLY A 272 27.55 -15.20 18.01
N ASN A 273 26.61 -16.16 17.99
CA ASN A 273 26.49 -17.17 16.95
C ASN A 273 25.46 -16.73 15.90
N PHE A 274 25.90 -16.52 14.65
CA PHE A 274 25.04 -16.15 13.53
C PHE A 274 24.10 -17.28 13.08
N SER A 275 24.47 -18.55 13.33
CA SER A 275 23.61 -19.72 13.01
C SER A 275 22.30 -19.75 13.80
N GLU A 276 22.18 -18.97 14.89
CA GLU A 276 20.97 -18.85 15.70
C GLU A 276 20.06 -17.69 15.22
N TRP A 277 20.54 -16.85 14.30
CA TRP A 277 19.78 -15.71 13.79
C TRP A 277 18.77 -16.17 12.74
N LYS A 278 17.54 -15.70 12.86
CA LYS A 278 16.48 -15.99 11.89
C LYS A 278 16.34 -14.85 10.89
N ASN A 279 16.23 -15.18 9.61
CA ASN A 279 15.82 -14.24 8.59
C ASN A 279 14.28 -14.11 8.60
N TYR A 280 13.77 -12.91 8.87
CA TYR A 280 12.32 -12.63 8.88
C TYR A 280 11.80 -12.07 7.54
N GLY A 281 12.61 -12.13 6.48
CA GLY A 281 12.29 -11.56 5.17
C GLY A 281 13.10 -10.30 4.84
N TYR A 282 14.31 -10.18 5.40
CA TYR A 282 15.16 -9.01 5.24
C TYR A 282 15.58 -8.80 3.76
N SER A 283 15.32 -7.62 3.22
CA SER A 283 15.85 -7.21 1.91
C SER A 283 17.38 -7.05 1.96
N GLN A 284 17.91 -6.52 3.07
CA GLN A 284 19.35 -6.31 3.26
C GLN A 284 19.76 -6.53 4.72
N LEU A 285 20.88 -7.24 4.93
CA LEU A 285 21.57 -7.29 6.21
C LEU A 285 23.07 -7.03 6.02
N ARG A 286 23.56 -5.93 6.59
CA ARG A 286 24.97 -5.52 6.53
C ARG A 286 25.59 -5.53 7.92
N ILE A 287 26.48 -6.48 8.16
CA ILE A 287 27.13 -6.72 9.46
C ILE A 287 28.64 -6.88 9.31
N GLU A 288 29.23 -6.25 8.29
CA GLU A 288 30.66 -6.32 8.04
C GLU A 288 31.51 -5.62 9.13
N ASN A 289 32.73 -6.11 9.36
CA ASN A 289 33.67 -5.66 10.38
C ASN A 289 33.08 -5.81 11.80
N ASN A 290 32.97 -7.06 12.24
CA ASN A 290 32.41 -7.49 13.54
C ASN A 290 33.12 -8.79 14.01
N ASN A 291 32.68 -9.41 15.10
CA ASN A 291 33.27 -10.64 15.66
C ASN A 291 32.27 -11.81 15.74
N LEU A 292 31.32 -11.90 14.80
CA LEU A 292 30.31 -12.96 14.79
C LEU A 292 30.91 -14.30 14.35
N GLN A 293 30.51 -15.39 15.01
CA GLN A 293 30.90 -16.76 14.71
C GLN A 293 29.70 -17.56 14.15
N GLY A 294 29.94 -18.79 13.68
CA GLY A 294 28.89 -19.67 13.16
C GLY A 294 28.94 -19.85 11.65
N THR A 295 27.78 -20.14 11.05
CA THR A 295 27.59 -20.55 9.65
C THR A 295 26.42 -19.77 9.01
N ILE A 296 26.28 -19.88 7.68
CA ILE A 296 25.19 -19.26 6.91
C ILE A 296 24.42 -20.36 6.18
N ASP A 297 23.09 -20.41 6.34
CA ASP A 297 22.21 -21.34 5.62
C ASP A 297 21.44 -20.66 4.46
N SER A 298 20.66 -21.44 3.71
CA SER A 298 19.97 -20.98 2.50
C SER A 298 18.79 -20.03 2.74
N SER A 299 18.31 -19.84 3.97
CA SER A 299 17.28 -18.83 4.28
C SER A 299 17.75 -17.41 3.97
N TRP A 300 19.06 -17.18 3.87
CA TRP A 300 19.66 -15.89 3.54
C TRP A 300 19.75 -15.60 2.03
N CYS A 301 19.42 -16.55 1.14
CA CYS A 301 19.57 -16.39 -0.32
C CYS A 301 18.75 -15.24 -0.95
N ASN A 302 17.66 -14.81 -0.30
CA ASN A 302 16.84 -13.69 -0.77
C ASN A 302 17.27 -12.32 -0.17
N THR A 303 18.32 -12.29 0.65
CA THR A 303 18.80 -11.10 1.36
C THR A 303 20.12 -10.62 0.76
N LEU A 304 20.26 -9.30 0.55
CA LEU A 304 21.56 -8.69 0.26
C LEU A 304 22.43 -8.71 1.54
N LEU A 305 23.15 -9.81 1.72
CA LEU A 305 23.90 -10.13 2.94
C LEU A 305 25.39 -9.75 2.81
N ASN A 306 25.88 -8.85 3.66
CA ASN A 306 27.31 -8.55 3.81
C ASN A 306 27.78 -8.92 5.22
N VAL A 307 28.71 -9.88 5.29
CA VAL A 307 29.29 -10.41 6.54
C VAL A 307 30.80 -10.28 6.59
N SER A 308 31.40 -9.53 5.66
CA SER A 308 32.85 -9.47 5.50
C SER A 308 33.57 -9.04 6.78
N ASN A 309 34.78 -9.56 7.01
CA ASN A 309 35.58 -9.34 8.22
C ASN A 309 34.81 -9.70 9.51
N ASN A 310 34.55 -11.00 9.69
CA ASN A 310 33.95 -11.63 10.87
C ASN A 310 34.70 -12.94 11.20
N GLN A 311 34.15 -13.79 12.05
CA GLN A 311 34.72 -15.10 12.42
C GLN A 311 33.82 -16.27 11.95
N LEU A 312 33.07 -16.07 10.86
CA LEU A 312 32.17 -17.07 10.30
C LEU A 312 32.94 -18.16 9.54
N SER A 313 32.35 -19.35 9.44
CA SER A 313 32.97 -20.55 8.89
C SER A 313 31.97 -21.47 8.17
N GLY A 314 32.44 -22.62 7.70
CA GLY A 314 31.63 -23.62 7.00
C GLY A 314 31.51 -23.36 5.49
N GLN A 315 30.43 -23.88 4.90
CA GLN A 315 30.13 -23.72 3.47
C GLN A 315 29.05 -22.66 3.27
N LEU A 316 29.26 -21.78 2.29
CA LEU A 316 28.22 -20.85 1.83
C LEU A 316 27.20 -21.58 0.93
N PRO A 317 25.90 -21.22 0.99
CA PRO A 317 24.85 -21.69 0.09
C PRO A 317 25.14 -21.44 -1.40
N SER A 318 24.56 -22.29 -2.26
CA SER A 318 24.77 -22.27 -3.72
C SER A 318 24.41 -20.93 -4.36
N CYS A 319 23.36 -20.26 -3.87
CA CYS A 319 22.91 -18.95 -4.34
C CYS A 319 24.00 -17.87 -4.23
N PHE A 320 24.89 -17.95 -3.24
CA PHE A 320 26.05 -17.06 -3.11
C PHE A 320 27.25 -17.59 -3.90
N THR A 321 27.55 -18.89 -3.78
CA THR A 321 28.74 -19.46 -4.46
C THR A 321 28.64 -19.41 -5.98
N CYS A 322 27.42 -19.45 -6.52
CA CYS A 322 27.14 -19.27 -7.94
C CYS A 322 27.78 -18.00 -8.50
N HIS A 323 27.87 -16.93 -7.70
CA HIS A 323 28.33 -15.61 -8.14
C HIS A 323 29.75 -15.24 -7.65
N MET A 324 30.52 -16.19 -7.11
CA MET A 324 31.84 -15.91 -6.50
C MET A 324 32.94 -15.46 -7.48
N GLN A 325 32.68 -15.43 -8.79
CA GLN A 325 33.59 -14.80 -9.75
C GLN A 325 33.40 -13.27 -9.79
N SER A 326 32.29 -12.75 -9.27
CA SER A 326 32.09 -11.31 -9.05
C SER A 326 32.98 -10.85 -7.90
N VAL A 327 33.80 -9.83 -8.16
CA VAL A 327 34.61 -9.16 -7.13
C VAL A 327 33.71 -8.56 -6.05
N SER A 328 32.57 -7.98 -6.45
CA SER A 328 31.57 -7.40 -5.55
C SER A 328 31.03 -8.46 -4.60
N VAL A 329 30.48 -9.57 -5.11
CA VAL A 329 29.89 -10.64 -4.28
C VAL A 329 30.96 -11.29 -3.42
N LYS A 330 32.14 -11.60 -3.98
CA LYS A 330 33.26 -12.18 -3.21
C LYS A 330 33.72 -11.28 -2.06
N SER A 331 33.68 -9.96 -2.25
CA SER A 331 34.05 -9.02 -1.19
C SER A 331 33.13 -9.10 0.04
N MET A 332 31.83 -9.37 -0.16
CA MET A 332 30.80 -9.40 0.90
C MET A 332 30.98 -10.54 1.91
N PHE A 333 31.77 -11.57 1.56
CA PHE A 333 32.08 -12.73 2.41
C PHE A 333 33.58 -12.83 2.77
N SER A 334 34.41 -11.90 2.30
CA SER A 334 35.85 -11.88 2.56
C SER A 334 36.19 -11.69 4.05
N GLY A 335 37.41 -12.02 4.47
CA GLY A 335 37.82 -11.90 5.88
C GLY A 335 37.08 -12.84 6.84
N ASN A 336 36.61 -13.99 6.36
CA ASN A 336 36.00 -15.08 7.13
C ASN A 336 36.65 -16.43 6.74
N SER A 337 36.31 -17.51 7.44
CA SER A 337 36.88 -18.86 7.26
C SER A 337 35.96 -19.82 6.48
N PHE A 338 35.28 -19.32 5.44
CA PHE A 338 34.42 -20.15 4.57
C PHE A 338 35.24 -21.04 3.62
N THR A 339 34.88 -22.31 3.50
CA THR A 339 35.69 -23.31 2.79
C THR A 339 35.54 -23.28 1.26
N ASN A 340 34.45 -22.70 0.74
CA ASN A 340 34.06 -22.76 -0.67
C ASN A 340 34.09 -21.40 -1.42
N ILE A 341 34.76 -20.37 -0.88
CA ILE A 341 34.94 -19.07 -1.55
C ILE A 341 36.01 -19.10 -2.65
N ASN A 342 37.15 -19.77 -2.40
CA ASN A 342 38.30 -19.76 -3.31
C ASN A 342 38.23 -20.86 -4.39
N SER A 343 37.49 -21.93 -4.11
CA SER A 343 37.13 -22.96 -5.08
C SER A 343 35.62 -23.19 -5.03
N PRO A 344 34.82 -22.26 -5.59
CA PRO A 344 33.36 -22.38 -5.58
C PRO A 344 32.90 -23.51 -6.53
N PRO A 345 31.83 -24.25 -6.19
CA PRO A 345 31.24 -25.22 -7.11
C PRO A 345 30.71 -24.54 -8.38
N ILE A 346 30.64 -25.31 -9.47
CA ILE A 346 30.03 -24.86 -10.72
C ILE A 346 28.56 -24.49 -10.46
N CYS A 347 28.13 -23.30 -10.88
CA CYS A 347 26.75 -22.88 -10.70
C CYS A 347 25.80 -23.74 -11.57
N THR A 348 24.80 -24.34 -10.93
CA THR A 348 23.78 -25.20 -11.58
C THR A 348 22.34 -24.77 -11.24
N THR A 349 22.18 -23.73 -10.42
CA THR A 349 20.91 -23.26 -9.85
C THR A 349 20.44 -21.92 -10.43
N LEU A 350 21.26 -21.25 -11.23
CA LEU A 350 20.92 -20.02 -11.96
C LEU A 350 19.89 -20.32 -13.06
N ILE A 351 18.70 -19.74 -12.93
CA ILE A 351 17.59 -19.89 -13.89
C ILE A 351 17.04 -18.50 -14.24
N PRO A 352 17.50 -17.88 -15.34
CA PRO A 352 16.97 -16.61 -15.80
C PRO A 352 15.77 -16.76 -16.73
N ASN A 353 14.77 -15.89 -16.52
CA ASN A 353 13.59 -15.71 -17.36
C ASN A 353 13.47 -14.22 -17.70
N PHE A 354 12.87 -13.91 -18.84
CA PHE A 354 12.72 -12.54 -19.32
C PHE A 354 11.26 -12.25 -19.64
N ARG A 355 10.76 -11.07 -19.26
CA ARG A 355 9.42 -10.60 -19.68
C ARG A 355 9.41 -9.09 -19.93
N ARG A 356 8.52 -8.65 -20.81
CA ARG A 356 8.32 -7.24 -21.16
C ARG A 356 6.93 -6.80 -20.68
N LEU A 357 6.92 -5.83 -19.76
CA LEU A 357 5.75 -5.12 -19.27
C LEU A 357 5.79 -3.68 -19.84
N GLN A 358 5.27 -2.69 -19.09
CA GLN A 358 5.62 -1.28 -19.26
C GLN A 358 7.12 -0.99 -19.07
N PHE A 359 7.84 -1.94 -18.46
CA PHE A 359 9.29 -1.98 -18.29
C PHE A 359 9.78 -3.42 -18.51
N ILE A 360 11.08 -3.60 -18.68
CA ILE A 360 11.73 -4.91 -18.87
C ILE A 360 12.02 -5.53 -17.50
N GLU A 361 11.77 -6.84 -17.36
CA GLU A 361 12.16 -7.62 -16.17
C GLU A 361 12.95 -8.88 -16.53
N LEU A 362 14.03 -9.08 -15.79
CA LEU A 362 14.82 -10.31 -15.72
C LEU A 362 14.56 -10.93 -14.34
N TYR A 363 13.94 -12.11 -14.31
CA TYR A 363 13.42 -12.73 -13.09
C TYR A 363 13.71 -14.23 -13.03
N GLY A 364 13.80 -14.80 -11.84
CA GLY A 364 14.01 -16.25 -11.67
C GLY A 364 14.84 -16.60 -10.45
N GLN A 365 15.63 -17.66 -10.55
CA GLN A 365 16.40 -18.22 -9.44
C GLN A 365 17.88 -17.86 -9.54
N ASP A 366 18.48 -17.54 -8.38
CA ASP A 366 19.91 -17.27 -8.17
C ASP A 366 20.51 -16.30 -9.22
N LEU A 367 19.81 -15.21 -9.55
CA LEU A 367 20.26 -14.25 -10.58
C LEU A 367 21.50 -13.45 -10.16
N GLY A 368 21.68 -13.25 -8.86
CA GLY A 368 22.84 -12.58 -8.27
C GLY A 368 22.51 -11.29 -7.53
N TYR A 369 23.52 -10.66 -6.96
CA TYR A 369 23.37 -9.57 -5.97
C TYR A 369 23.83 -8.20 -6.48
N ASN A 370 24.19 -8.10 -7.76
CA ASN A 370 24.78 -6.90 -8.35
C ASN A 370 24.40 -6.81 -9.84
N ALA A 371 23.79 -5.71 -10.27
CA ALA A 371 23.36 -5.53 -11.65
C ALA A 371 24.53 -5.39 -12.63
N TYR A 372 25.68 -4.84 -12.19
CA TYR A 372 26.87 -4.70 -13.04
C TYR A 372 27.53 -6.04 -13.42
N ASP A 373 27.19 -7.14 -12.73
CA ASP A 373 27.65 -8.48 -13.09
C ASP A 373 26.74 -9.15 -14.14
N ILE A 374 25.64 -8.50 -14.54
CA ILE A 374 24.69 -8.98 -15.55
C ILE A 374 24.81 -8.07 -16.78
N ILE A 375 25.31 -8.61 -17.89
CA ILE A 375 25.52 -7.87 -19.14
C ILE A 375 24.55 -8.40 -20.20
N PRO A 376 23.48 -7.64 -20.54
CA PRO A 376 22.65 -7.93 -21.71
C PRO A 376 23.37 -7.61 -23.02
N SER A 377 23.00 -8.34 -24.07
CA SER A 377 23.39 -8.09 -25.47
C SER A 377 22.13 -8.22 -26.35
N PRO A 378 21.65 -7.11 -26.97
CA PRO A 378 22.21 -5.75 -26.94
C PRO A 378 22.18 -5.13 -25.53
N TYR A 379 23.09 -4.19 -25.28
CA TYR A 379 23.26 -3.59 -23.95
C TYR A 379 22.07 -2.69 -23.55
N PHE A 380 21.63 -2.85 -22.30
CA PHE A 380 20.73 -1.93 -21.62
C PHE A 380 20.95 -2.03 -20.11
N ASP A 381 20.77 -0.92 -19.38
CA ASP A 381 21.02 -0.90 -17.94
C ASP A 381 19.92 -1.66 -17.17
N LEU A 382 20.34 -2.60 -16.31
CA LEU A 382 19.49 -3.28 -15.35
C LEU A 382 19.62 -2.61 -13.98
N SER A 383 18.50 -2.43 -13.28
CA SER A 383 18.45 -2.05 -11.88
C SER A 383 18.21 -3.28 -11.01
N TYR A 384 19.03 -3.46 -9.98
CA TYR A 384 18.80 -4.47 -8.94
C TYR A 384 17.50 -4.19 -8.18
N ARG A 385 16.67 -5.23 -7.96
CA ARG A 385 15.50 -5.17 -7.08
C ARG A 385 15.60 -6.20 -5.96
N SER A 386 15.97 -7.43 -6.30
CA SER A 386 16.22 -8.52 -5.35
C SER A 386 17.21 -9.52 -5.96
N PRO A 387 17.69 -10.55 -5.23
CA PRO A 387 18.50 -11.62 -5.80
C PRO A 387 17.80 -12.46 -6.89
N THR A 388 16.50 -12.26 -7.08
CA THR A 388 15.60 -12.98 -7.98
C THR A 388 14.92 -12.08 -9.02
N LEU A 389 15.16 -10.76 -9.00
CA LEU A 389 14.53 -9.79 -9.89
C LEU A 389 15.42 -8.57 -10.20
N PHE A 390 15.53 -8.25 -11.48
CA PHE A 390 16.16 -7.05 -12.03
C PHE A 390 15.21 -6.38 -13.03
N SER A 391 15.18 -5.04 -13.09
CA SER A 391 14.25 -4.28 -13.94
C SER A 391 14.93 -3.17 -14.75
N SER A 392 14.43 -2.85 -15.94
CA SER A 392 14.91 -1.72 -16.76
C SER A 392 13.74 -0.92 -17.37
N PHE A 393 13.74 0.40 -17.22
CA PHE A 393 12.73 1.30 -17.82
C PHE A 393 13.05 1.71 -19.27
N SER A 394 13.88 0.93 -19.98
CA SER A 394 14.38 1.32 -21.29
C SER A 394 13.37 1.04 -22.42
N ASN A 395 13.00 2.08 -23.16
CA ASN A 395 12.16 2.00 -24.37
C ASN A 395 12.94 1.47 -25.60
N ILE A 396 13.81 0.49 -25.40
CA ILE A 396 14.67 -0.06 -26.45
C ILE A 396 13.89 -1.08 -27.28
N PHE A 397 14.11 -1.03 -28.60
CA PHE A 397 13.70 -2.08 -29.52
C PHE A 397 14.65 -3.26 -29.35
N LEU A 398 14.15 -4.37 -28.81
CA LEU A 398 14.94 -5.57 -28.57
C LEU A 398 14.71 -6.61 -29.68
N PRO A 399 15.75 -7.33 -30.13
CA PRO A 399 15.58 -8.46 -31.02
C PRO A 399 14.82 -9.60 -30.33
N GLN A 400 14.22 -10.50 -31.11
CA GLN A 400 13.42 -11.64 -30.61
C GLN A 400 14.20 -12.58 -29.66
N ILE A 401 15.52 -12.63 -29.80
CA ILE A 401 16.43 -13.37 -28.94
C ILE A 401 17.51 -12.40 -28.47
N ILE A 402 17.74 -12.34 -27.16
CA ILE A 402 18.84 -11.60 -26.52
C ILE A 402 19.75 -12.58 -25.79
N ASN A 403 21.01 -12.21 -25.59
CA ASN A 403 21.92 -12.95 -24.73
C ASN A 403 22.14 -12.17 -23.43
N ILE A 404 22.11 -12.84 -22.28
CA ILE A 404 22.44 -12.26 -20.99
C ILE A 404 23.60 -13.03 -20.38
N THR A 405 24.71 -12.33 -20.14
CA THR A 405 25.92 -12.90 -19.52
C THR A 405 25.98 -12.53 -18.05
N PHE A 406 26.03 -13.55 -17.20
CA PHE A 406 26.23 -13.42 -15.75
C PHE A 406 27.73 -13.63 -15.47
N ASN A 407 28.47 -12.53 -15.37
CA ASN A 407 29.93 -12.56 -15.13
C ASN A 407 30.27 -13.26 -13.81
N GLY A 408 29.45 -13.06 -12.77
CA GLY A 408 29.61 -13.70 -11.46
C GLY A 408 29.55 -15.23 -11.52
N ALA A 409 28.75 -15.78 -12.45
CA ALA A 409 28.58 -17.22 -12.67
C ALA A 409 29.39 -17.77 -13.87
N LYS A 410 29.99 -16.89 -14.69
CA LYS A 410 30.63 -17.22 -15.97
C LYS A 410 29.72 -18.00 -16.93
N GLN A 411 28.46 -17.60 -17.02
CA GLN A 411 27.45 -18.24 -17.87
C GLN A 411 26.71 -17.21 -18.72
N THR A 412 26.36 -17.60 -19.95
CA THR A 412 25.57 -16.79 -20.88
C THR A 412 24.31 -17.56 -21.29
N PHE A 413 23.16 -16.90 -21.19
CA PHE A 413 21.85 -17.46 -21.47
C PHE A 413 21.22 -16.73 -22.65
N SER A 414 20.71 -17.47 -23.62
CA SER A 414 19.86 -16.92 -24.68
C SER A 414 18.41 -16.90 -24.18
N LEU A 415 17.75 -15.75 -24.23
CA LEU A 415 16.38 -15.56 -23.75
C LEU A 415 15.54 -14.95 -24.86
N SER A 416 14.25 -15.29 -24.92
CA SER A 416 13.33 -14.63 -25.84
C SER A 416 12.72 -13.37 -25.22
N THR A 417 12.50 -12.37 -26.08
CA THR A 417 11.81 -11.12 -25.73
C THR A 417 10.36 -11.10 -26.20
N THR A 418 9.91 -12.17 -26.86
CA THR A 418 8.56 -12.33 -27.42
C THR A 418 7.98 -13.67 -26.98
N GLN A 419 6.71 -13.71 -26.61
CA GLN A 419 5.99 -14.96 -26.35
C GLN A 419 5.93 -15.80 -27.64
N LYS A 420 6.58 -16.98 -27.66
CA LYS A 420 6.70 -17.86 -28.83
C LYS A 420 6.88 -19.32 -28.41
N ALA A 421 6.11 -20.21 -29.03
CA ALA A 421 6.15 -21.64 -28.70
C ALA A 421 7.50 -22.30 -29.05
N PRO A 422 7.90 -23.37 -28.35
CA PRO A 422 9.18 -24.03 -28.57
C PRO A 422 9.33 -24.55 -30.00
N LEU A 423 10.40 -24.16 -30.69
CA LEU A 423 10.70 -24.63 -32.04
C LEU A 423 11.54 -25.90 -31.95
N VAL A 424 10.98 -27.07 -32.28
CA VAL A 424 11.75 -28.32 -32.39
C VAL A 424 12.21 -28.50 -33.84
N ILE A 425 13.50 -28.80 -34.05
CA ILE A 425 14.07 -29.07 -35.39
C ILE A 425 14.54 -30.52 -35.56
N LYS A 426 14.84 -31.21 -34.46
CA LYS A 426 15.32 -32.60 -34.49
C LYS A 426 15.03 -33.30 -33.16
N ILE A 427 14.70 -34.59 -33.24
CA ILE A 427 14.37 -35.42 -32.08
C ILE A 427 15.22 -36.69 -32.17
N THR A 428 16.00 -36.96 -31.13
CA THR A 428 16.96 -38.07 -31.07
C THR A 428 16.56 -39.02 -29.93
N PRO A 429 16.02 -40.22 -30.22
CA PRO A 429 15.72 -41.21 -29.20
C PRO A 429 16.97 -42.01 -28.80
N THR A 430 17.20 -42.18 -27.50
CA THR A 430 18.23 -43.09 -26.97
C THR A 430 17.60 -44.45 -26.71
N ILE A 431 17.78 -45.36 -27.67
CA ILE A 431 17.04 -46.63 -27.84
C ILE A 431 16.98 -47.51 -26.57
N ASN A 432 17.99 -47.42 -25.69
CA ASN A 432 18.10 -48.27 -24.50
C ASN A 432 17.70 -47.57 -23.19
N THR A 433 17.54 -46.23 -23.15
CA THR A 433 17.31 -45.48 -21.90
C THR A 433 15.93 -44.82 -21.80
N LYS A 434 15.08 -44.95 -22.84
CA LYS A 434 13.78 -44.26 -22.96
C LYS A 434 13.89 -42.72 -22.93
N GLN A 435 15.08 -42.19 -23.21
CA GLN A 435 15.33 -40.75 -23.26
C GLN A 435 15.10 -40.21 -24.67
N LEU A 436 14.49 -39.03 -24.74
CA LEU A 436 14.34 -38.23 -25.95
C LEU A 436 15.09 -36.91 -25.79
N THR A 437 15.95 -36.61 -26.76
CA THR A 437 16.61 -35.31 -26.90
C THR A 437 15.92 -34.51 -28.01
N PHE A 438 15.43 -33.32 -27.67
CA PHE A 438 14.79 -32.37 -28.58
C PHE A 438 15.77 -31.24 -28.85
N ASP A 439 16.34 -31.19 -30.05
CA ASP A 439 17.14 -30.05 -30.53
C ASP A 439 16.19 -29.01 -31.15
N GLY A 440 16.44 -27.72 -30.88
CA GLY A 440 15.49 -26.66 -31.19
C GLY A 440 15.93 -25.26 -30.81
N SER A 441 14.96 -24.39 -30.52
CA SER A 441 15.13 -23.05 -29.92
C SER A 441 13.84 -22.62 -29.20
N PHE A 442 13.89 -21.54 -28.41
CA PHE A 442 12.74 -21.03 -27.61
C PHE A 442 12.28 -21.97 -26.50
N PHE A 443 13.17 -22.81 -25.95
CA PHE A 443 12.91 -23.57 -24.74
C PHE A 443 13.15 -22.74 -23.46
N ASN A 444 12.35 -22.95 -22.42
CA ASN A 444 12.52 -22.33 -21.11
C ASN A 444 13.62 -23.07 -20.29
N TYR A 445 14.38 -22.37 -19.44
CA TYR A 445 15.37 -23.00 -18.55
C TYR A 445 14.74 -23.69 -17.32
N ASN A 446 13.57 -23.24 -16.87
CA ASN A 446 12.87 -23.84 -15.75
C ASN A 446 12.20 -25.18 -16.14
N LYS A 447 12.76 -26.30 -15.69
CA LYS A 447 12.23 -27.66 -15.94
C LYS A 447 10.76 -27.84 -15.52
N SER A 448 10.32 -27.14 -14.46
CA SER A 448 8.92 -27.23 -13.97
C SER A 448 7.90 -26.50 -14.85
N SER A 449 8.35 -25.71 -15.84
CA SER A 449 7.45 -25.08 -16.82
C SER A 449 6.94 -26.03 -17.91
N PHE A 450 7.56 -27.21 -18.06
CA PHE A 450 7.26 -28.14 -19.14
C PHE A 450 6.24 -29.22 -18.74
N ASN A 451 5.32 -29.51 -19.66
CA ASN A 451 4.54 -30.74 -19.67
C ASN A 451 4.63 -31.39 -21.07
N ILE A 452 5.55 -32.36 -21.21
CA ILE A 452 5.79 -33.09 -22.46
C ILE A 452 5.03 -34.42 -22.41
N LEU A 453 4.25 -34.69 -23.46
CA LEU A 453 3.52 -35.93 -23.68
C LEU A 453 4.05 -36.62 -24.94
N VAL A 454 4.26 -37.93 -24.87
CA VAL A 454 4.58 -38.82 -25.99
C VAL A 454 3.41 -39.79 -26.11
N ASP A 455 2.58 -39.57 -27.12
CA ASP A 455 1.20 -40.07 -27.22
C ASP A 455 0.41 -39.73 -25.94
N SER A 456 0.10 -40.73 -25.10
CA SER A 456 -0.56 -40.56 -23.80
C SER A 456 0.41 -40.60 -22.60
N TYR A 457 1.71 -40.79 -22.82
CA TYR A 457 2.69 -40.99 -21.74
C TYR A 457 3.43 -39.69 -21.41
N LYS A 458 3.60 -39.40 -20.12
CA LYS A 458 4.38 -38.24 -19.68
C LYS A 458 5.87 -38.46 -19.90
N CYS A 459 6.58 -37.42 -20.33
CA CYS A 459 8.03 -37.40 -20.43
C CYS A 459 8.61 -36.42 -19.40
N LYS A 460 9.31 -36.96 -18.40
CA LYS A 460 9.91 -36.19 -17.30
C LYS A 460 11.14 -35.44 -17.79
N VAL A 461 11.12 -34.11 -17.72
CA VAL A 461 12.23 -33.26 -18.19
C VAL A 461 13.44 -33.36 -17.26
N ASP A 462 14.53 -33.90 -17.78
CA ASP A 462 15.79 -34.11 -17.08
C ASP A 462 16.68 -32.87 -17.13
N SER A 463 16.72 -32.18 -18.29
CA SER A 463 17.44 -30.91 -18.49
C SER A 463 16.77 -30.07 -19.56
N SER A 464 16.83 -28.75 -19.43
CA SER A 464 16.40 -27.81 -20.46
C SER A 464 17.36 -26.62 -20.55
N ILE A 465 17.71 -26.26 -21.79
CA ILE A 465 18.43 -25.04 -22.18
C ILE A 465 17.75 -24.47 -23.42
N PHE A 466 17.95 -23.19 -23.73
CA PHE A 466 17.25 -22.48 -24.82
C PHE A 466 17.17 -23.23 -26.17
N ASN A 467 18.17 -24.03 -26.52
CA ASN A 467 18.24 -24.81 -27.77
C ASN A 467 18.07 -26.34 -27.63
N GLN A 468 17.92 -26.89 -26.41
CA GLN A 468 17.78 -28.34 -26.22
C GLN A 468 17.00 -28.71 -24.97
N VAL A 469 16.10 -29.70 -25.08
CA VAL A 469 15.43 -30.36 -23.94
C VAL A 469 15.74 -31.84 -23.96
N ASN A 470 16.03 -32.42 -22.79
CA ASN A 470 16.13 -33.87 -22.60
C ASN A 470 15.03 -34.32 -21.63
N CYS A 471 14.32 -35.40 -21.96
CA CYS A 471 13.33 -35.99 -21.06
C CYS A 471 13.31 -37.53 -21.14
N THR A 472 12.87 -38.17 -20.07
CA THR A 472 12.72 -39.63 -19.95
C THR A 472 11.24 -40.01 -19.89
N ILE A 473 10.82 -41.00 -20.70
CA ILE A 473 9.41 -41.42 -20.81
C ILE A 473 8.99 -42.26 -19.60
N GLU A 474 7.96 -41.82 -18.88
CA GLU A 474 7.42 -42.47 -17.67
C GLU A 474 6.44 -43.61 -18.00
N SER A 475 6.91 -44.63 -18.73
CA SER A 475 6.10 -45.82 -19.08
C SER A 475 6.89 -47.12 -19.05
N SER A 476 6.26 -48.21 -18.58
CA SER A 476 6.78 -49.58 -18.66
C SER A 476 6.55 -50.22 -20.03
N THR A 477 5.43 -49.90 -20.70
CA THR A 477 4.97 -50.47 -21.97
C THR A 477 5.10 -49.46 -23.11
N TYR A 478 6.31 -49.31 -23.62
CA TYR A 478 6.66 -48.37 -24.70
C TYR A 478 7.03 -49.13 -25.99
N ASN A 479 6.31 -48.87 -27.08
CA ASN A 479 6.64 -49.45 -28.38
C ASN A 479 7.62 -48.55 -29.14
N LYS A 480 8.90 -48.94 -29.18
CA LYS A 480 9.94 -48.17 -29.89
C LYS A 480 9.79 -48.15 -31.42
N ASN A 481 8.96 -49.01 -32.00
CA ASN A 481 8.83 -49.17 -33.46
C ASN A 481 7.65 -48.40 -34.08
N THR A 482 6.94 -47.57 -33.30
CA THR A 482 5.87 -46.71 -33.81
C THR A 482 6.35 -45.29 -34.13
N ILE A 483 5.60 -44.61 -34.98
CA ILE A 483 5.60 -43.15 -35.05
C ILE A 483 4.67 -42.67 -33.94
N SER A 484 5.13 -41.73 -33.12
CA SER A 484 4.36 -41.16 -32.01
C SER A 484 4.15 -39.66 -32.20
N ILE A 485 3.03 -39.17 -31.66
CA ILE A 485 2.70 -37.75 -31.55
C ILE A 485 3.34 -37.24 -30.25
N ILE A 486 4.17 -36.21 -30.34
CA ILE A 486 4.79 -35.59 -29.18
C ILE A 486 4.25 -34.18 -29.05
N THR A 487 3.67 -33.87 -27.89
CA THR A 487 3.15 -32.55 -27.55
C THR A 487 3.98 -31.95 -26.42
N ILE A 488 4.61 -30.82 -26.68
CA ILE A 488 5.41 -30.05 -25.73
C ILE A 488 4.60 -28.84 -25.33
N ASN A 489 4.14 -28.80 -24.07
CA ASN A 489 3.50 -27.64 -23.47
C ASN A 489 4.50 -26.91 -22.57
N VAL A 490 4.60 -25.58 -22.68
CA VAL A 490 5.43 -24.73 -21.83
C VAL A 490 4.61 -23.61 -21.23
N ASN A 491 4.64 -23.51 -19.91
CA ASN A 491 4.08 -22.41 -19.14
C ASN A 491 4.96 -21.17 -19.27
N ASP A 492 4.42 -20.09 -19.84
CA ASP A 492 5.09 -18.81 -20.02
C ASP A 492 4.24 -17.67 -19.43
N TYR A 493 4.88 -16.70 -18.75
CA TYR A 493 4.20 -15.63 -18.02
C TYR A 493 4.44 -14.28 -18.69
N PHE A 494 3.43 -13.80 -19.43
CA PHE A 494 3.48 -12.54 -20.18
C PHE A 494 2.40 -11.58 -19.66
N TYR A 495 2.78 -10.35 -19.29
CA TYR A 495 1.90 -9.39 -18.59
C TYR A 495 1.19 -9.97 -17.35
N ASN A 496 1.88 -10.82 -16.57
CA ASN A 496 1.37 -11.59 -15.43
C ASN A 496 0.31 -12.67 -15.75
N ASN A 497 -0.14 -12.78 -17.00
CA ASN A 497 -1.00 -13.88 -17.44
C ASN A 497 -0.16 -15.13 -17.75
N LEU A 498 -0.65 -16.30 -17.33
CA LEU A 498 -0.08 -17.59 -17.70
C LEU A 498 -0.62 -18.02 -19.08
N THR A 499 0.26 -18.09 -20.07
CA THR A 499 -0.02 -18.69 -21.39
C THR A 499 0.60 -20.07 -21.44
N ILE A 500 -0.14 -21.06 -21.94
CA ILE A 500 0.40 -22.39 -22.27
C ILE A 500 0.77 -22.39 -23.75
N LEU A 501 2.07 -22.46 -24.04
CA LEU A 501 2.60 -22.51 -25.39
C LEU A 501 2.77 -23.98 -25.81
N THR A 502 2.08 -24.38 -26.89
CA THR A 502 2.02 -25.78 -27.33
C THR A 502 2.71 -25.98 -28.68
N THR A 503 3.60 -26.96 -28.76
CA THR A 503 4.20 -27.47 -30.00
C THR A 503 3.90 -28.95 -30.16
N THR A 504 3.39 -29.37 -31.31
CA THR A 504 3.11 -30.78 -31.62
C THR A 504 3.92 -31.25 -32.82
N VAL A 505 4.58 -32.41 -32.69
CA VAL A 505 5.52 -32.97 -33.68
C VAL A 505 5.41 -34.49 -33.74
N PHE A 506 5.58 -35.06 -34.93
CA PHE A 506 5.68 -36.51 -35.15
C PHE A 506 7.15 -36.95 -35.11
N ALA A 507 7.42 -38.06 -34.43
CA ALA A 507 8.77 -38.63 -34.30
C ALA A 507 8.76 -40.17 -34.38
N TYR A 508 9.82 -40.74 -34.94
CA TYR A 508 10.18 -42.14 -34.73
C TYR A 508 10.81 -42.33 -33.34
N LEU A 509 10.45 -43.42 -32.69
CA LEU A 509 10.89 -43.76 -31.33
C LEU A 509 12.14 -44.65 -31.27
N ASN A 510 12.66 -45.09 -32.42
CA ASN A 510 13.85 -45.93 -32.58
C ASN A 510 14.97 -45.29 -33.43
N GLN A 511 14.73 -44.15 -34.07
CA GLN A 511 15.70 -43.46 -34.93
C GLN A 511 15.53 -41.94 -34.87
N THR A 512 16.62 -41.22 -35.15
CA THR A 512 16.63 -39.75 -35.21
C THR A 512 15.63 -39.23 -36.24
N SER A 513 14.78 -38.30 -35.81
CA SER A 513 13.74 -37.67 -36.63
C SER A 513 14.08 -36.19 -36.85
N SER A 514 14.23 -35.77 -38.10
CA SER A 514 14.30 -34.35 -38.45
C SER A 514 12.89 -33.77 -38.58
N VAL A 515 12.62 -32.68 -37.87
CA VAL A 515 11.33 -31.98 -37.92
C VAL A 515 11.37 -31.00 -39.10
N LYS A 516 10.50 -31.21 -40.08
CA LYS A 516 10.31 -30.34 -41.24
C LYS A 516 9.06 -29.51 -41.05
N ASN A 517 9.18 -28.20 -41.27
CA ASN A 517 8.02 -27.31 -41.30
C ASN A 517 7.13 -27.66 -42.50
N CYS A 518 5.82 -27.73 -42.27
CA CYS A 518 4.85 -27.80 -43.37
C CYS A 518 4.64 -26.40 -43.97
N THR A 519 4.26 -26.33 -45.25
CA THR A 519 3.87 -25.08 -45.89
C THR A 519 2.59 -24.50 -45.25
N SER A 520 2.63 -23.20 -44.91
CA SER A 520 1.47 -22.42 -44.42
C SER A 520 0.76 -23.00 -43.18
N ASP A 521 1.49 -23.63 -42.26
CA ASP A 521 1.00 -24.17 -40.97
C ASP A 521 -0.24 -25.08 -41.08
N CYS A 522 -0.46 -25.68 -42.26
CA CYS A 522 -1.66 -26.45 -42.61
C CYS A 522 -2.99 -25.73 -42.36
N ILE A 523 -3.00 -24.39 -42.42
CA ILE A 523 -4.20 -23.56 -42.27
C ILE A 523 -5.06 -23.72 -43.53
N SER A 524 -6.06 -24.58 -43.41
CA SER A 524 -7.09 -24.87 -44.42
C SER A 524 -8.43 -25.01 -43.70
N PRO A 525 -9.56 -24.62 -44.31
CA PRO A 525 -10.90 -24.79 -43.73
C PRO A 525 -11.21 -26.26 -43.32
N TYR A 526 -10.48 -27.24 -43.86
CA TYR A 526 -10.69 -28.67 -43.64
C TYR A 526 -9.77 -29.31 -42.56
N ARG A 527 -9.17 -28.50 -41.65
CA ARG A 527 -8.32 -28.94 -40.53
C ARG A 527 -7.20 -29.93 -40.93
N GLY A 528 -6.12 -29.42 -41.51
CA GLY A 528 -4.96 -30.24 -41.86
C GLY A 528 -4.12 -30.67 -40.66
N VAL A 529 -3.46 -31.82 -40.77
CA VAL A 529 -2.43 -32.28 -39.81
C VAL A 529 -1.06 -32.19 -40.49
N CYS A 530 -0.13 -31.46 -39.87
CA CYS A 530 1.25 -31.37 -40.36
C CYS A 530 2.01 -32.66 -40.00
N ASN A 531 2.35 -33.47 -41.00
CA ASN A 531 3.29 -34.58 -40.79
C ASN A 531 4.72 -34.05 -40.85
N THR A 532 5.26 -33.71 -39.68
CA THR A 532 6.58 -33.09 -39.52
C THR A 532 7.75 -33.98 -39.92
N LEU A 533 7.57 -35.29 -40.14
CA LEU A 533 8.65 -36.17 -40.62
C LEU A 533 8.96 -35.93 -42.10
N ILE A 534 7.94 -35.56 -42.88
CA ILE A 534 8.05 -35.35 -44.33
C ILE A 534 7.83 -33.89 -44.75
N GLY A 535 7.25 -33.05 -43.89
CA GLY A 535 6.98 -31.64 -44.17
C GLY A 535 5.75 -31.42 -45.06
N GLN A 536 4.80 -32.36 -45.04
CA GLN A 536 3.57 -32.31 -45.83
C GLN A 536 2.36 -32.20 -44.91
N CYS A 537 1.42 -31.36 -45.29
CA CYS A 537 0.08 -31.34 -44.71
C CYS A 537 -0.75 -32.47 -45.31
N TYR A 538 -1.42 -33.23 -44.44
CA TYR A 538 -2.53 -34.08 -44.87
C TYR A 538 -3.84 -33.39 -44.50
N PHE A 539 -4.74 -33.26 -45.46
CA PHE A 539 -6.05 -32.66 -45.27
C PHE A 539 -7.14 -33.72 -45.39
N TYR A 540 -8.08 -33.73 -44.46
CA TYR A 540 -9.25 -34.59 -44.56
C TYR A 540 -10.20 -34.03 -45.62
N CYS A 541 -10.57 -34.83 -46.62
CA CYS A 541 -11.59 -34.42 -47.58
C CYS A 541 -12.96 -34.35 -46.88
N PRO A 542 -13.79 -33.32 -47.15
CA PRO A 542 -15.13 -33.24 -46.59
C PRO A 542 -15.95 -34.48 -46.97
N ASN A 543 -16.64 -35.07 -45.97
CA ASN A 543 -17.41 -36.31 -46.07
C ASN A 543 -16.71 -37.49 -46.79
N ASN A 544 -15.37 -37.50 -46.84
CA ASN A 544 -14.57 -38.48 -47.59
C ASN A 544 -15.03 -38.64 -49.07
N CYS A 545 -15.48 -37.54 -49.68
CA CYS A 545 -16.05 -37.49 -51.03
C CYS A 545 -17.35 -38.27 -51.24
N THR A 546 -18.15 -38.38 -50.17
CA THR A 546 -19.42 -39.13 -50.08
C THR A 546 -19.22 -40.64 -50.20
N ASP A 547 -18.82 -41.12 -51.38
CA ASP A 547 -18.46 -42.51 -51.62
C ASP A 547 -17.61 -42.64 -52.92
N PRO A 548 -16.83 -43.73 -53.11
CA PRO A 548 -15.92 -43.88 -54.25
C PRO A 548 -16.56 -43.86 -55.64
N THR A 549 -17.89 -44.00 -55.74
CA THR A 549 -18.60 -43.95 -57.04
C THR A 549 -18.98 -42.53 -57.47
N LYS A 550 -18.88 -41.54 -56.57
CA LYS A 550 -19.21 -40.12 -56.86
C LYS A 550 -17.99 -39.22 -56.97
N GLY A 551 -16.93 -39.50 -56.23
CA GLY A 551 -15.66 -38.79 -56.36
C GLY A 551 -14.51 -39.44 -55.60
N THR A 552 -13.30 -38.95 -55.88
CA THR A 552 -12.05 -39.44 -55.27
C THR A 552 -11.38 -38.32 -54.47
N CYS A 553 -10.92 -38.60 -53.26
CA CYS A 553 -10.22 -37.65 -52.40
C CYS A 553 -8.77 -37.43 -52.84
N ASP A 554 -8.39 -36.18 -53.12
CA ASP A 554 -6.99 -35.77 -53.15
C ASP A 554 -6.55 -35.35 -51.75
N THR A 555 -5.84 -36.25 -51.06
CA THR A 555 -5.36 -36.07 -49.69
C THR A 555 -4.28 -34.98 -49.52
N LEU A 556 -3.69 -34.49 -50.63
CA LEU A 556 -2.69 -33.41 -50.60
C LEU A 556 -3.33 -32.02 -50.67
N THR A 557 -4.55 -31.90 -51.24
CA THR A 557 -5.28 -30.64 -51.33
C THR A 557 -6.55 -30.59 -50.47
N GLY A 558 -7.02 -31.74 -49.96
CA GLY A 558 -8.27 -31.86 -49.20
C GLY A 558 -9.52 -31.69 -50.07
N LYS A 559 -9.39 -31.83 -51.38
CA LYS A 559 -10.48 -31.63 -52.36
C LYS A 559 -10.94 -32.96 -52.94
N CYS A 560 -12.22 -33.04 -53.23
CA CYS A 560 -12.80 -34.16 -53.96
C CYS A 560 -12.83 -33.90 -55.47
N LEU A 561 -12.37 -34.88 -56.25
CA LEU A 561 -12.47 -34.91 -57.71
C LEU A 561 -13.74 -35.68 -58.08
N CYS A 562 -14.74 -34.99 -58.63
CA CYS A 562 -16.08 -35.55 -58.85
C CYS A 562 -16.23 -36.18 -60.24
N ASN A 563 -17.02 -37.27 -60.29
CA ASN A 563 -17.37 -37.96 -61.54
C ASN A 563 -18.40 -37.12 -62.34
N SER A 564 -18.50 -37.34 -63.66
CA SER A 564 -19.12 -36.42 -64.64
C SER A 564 -20.56 -35.93 -64.36
N ASN A 565 -21.32 -36.64 -63.52
CA ASN A 565 -22.70 -36.30 -63.18
C ASN A 565 -22.82 -35.65 -61.79
N PHE A 566 -21.67 -35.37 -61.14
CA PHE A 566 -21.56 -34.87 -59.77
C PHE A 566 -20.53 -33.74 -59.66
N GLN A 567 -20.67 -32.93 -58.62
CA GLN A 567 -19.87 -31.73 -58.31
C GLN A 567 -20.07 -31.32 -56.84
N GLY A 568 -19.52 -30.16 -56.46
CA GLY A 568 -19.47 -29.71 -55.07
C GLY A 568 -18.23 -30.23 -54.35
N ASN A 569 -17.93 -29.67 -53.18
CA ASN A 569 -16.64 -29.87 -52.50
C ASN A 569 -16.43 -31.31 -51.98
N ASP A 570 -17.51 -32.08 -51.78
CA ASP A 570 -17.52 -33.49 -51.37
C ASP A 570 -18.20 -34.43 -52.39
N CYS A 571 -18.43 -33.95 -53.62
CA CYS A 571 -19.10 -34.67 -54.71
C CYS A 571 -20.53 -35.16 -54.41
N SER A 572 -21.21 -34.56 -53.45
CA SER A 572 -22.60 -34.89 -53.10
C SER A 572 -23.66 -34.32 -54.07
N LEU A 573 -23.32 -33.31 -54.91
CA LEU A 573 -24.28 -32.53 -55.70
C LEU A 573 -24.30 -32.93 -57.20
N PRO A 574 -25.44 -32.89 -57.91
CA PRO A 574 -25.50 -32.96 -59.39
C PRO A 574 -25.24 -31.57 -60.04
N PHE A 575 -25.08 -31.39 -61.36
CA PHE A 575 -25.09 -32.35 -62.47
C PHE A 575 -26.12 -32.00 -63.56
N ILE A 576 -26.51 -30.73 -63.77
CA ILE A 576 -27.73 -30.37 -64.53
C ILE A 576 -27.57 -29.09 -65.38
N ALA A 577 -27.84 -29.17 -66.69
CA ALA A 577 -27.79 -28.03 -67.62
C ALA A 577 -29.06 -27.14 -67.61
N CYS A 578 -28.88 -25.83 -67.83
CA CYS A 578 -29.96 -24.82 -67.87
C CYS A 578 -30.95 -25.00 -69.05
N LYS A 579 -32.21 -24.56 -68.85
CA LYS A 579 -33.33 -24.82 -69.79
C LYS A 579 -33.78 -23.64 -70.67
N SER A 580 -33.27 -22.43 -70.45
CA SER A 580 -33.58 -21.23 -71.25
C SER A 580 -32.44 -20.23 -71.16
N ASP A 581 -32.00 -19.66 -72.29
CA ASP A 581 -30.88 -18.71 -72.33
C ASP A 581 -31.19 -17.43 -71.55
N CYS A 582 -30.34 -17.11 -70.57
CA CYS A 582 -30.41 -15.97 -69.63
C CYS A 582 -30.24 -14.60 -70.33
N SER A 583 -31.12 -14.24 -71.26
CA SER A 583 -30.79 -13.35 -72.37
C SER A 583 -31.74 -12.17 -72.54
N LEU A 584 -31.19 -11.00 -72.90
CA LEU A 584 -31.30 -10.50 -74.28
C LEU A 584 -30.54 -9.19 -74.57
N ASN A 585 -30.13 -8.39 -73.58
CA ASN A 585 -29.32 -7.18 -73.82
C ASN A 585 -28.20 -6.99 -72.77
N LEU A 586 -26.95 -6.91 -73.23
CA LEU A 586 -25.73 -6.45 -72.52
C LEU A 586 -25.62 -6.79 -71.01
N ASN A 587 -25.01 -7.94 -70.71
CA ASN A 587 -24.44 -8.30 -69.40
C ASN A 587 -25.41 -8.30 -68.19
N GLN A 588 -26.59 -8.93 -68.31
CA GLN A 588 -27.57 -9.02 -67.21
C GLN A 588 -27.59 -10.33 -66.41
N GLY A 589 -26.94 -11.41 -66.87
CA GLY A 589 -26.79 -12.65 -66.09
C GLY A 589 -25.93 -13.78 -66.70
N ILE A 590 -25.68 -14.84 -65.93
CA ILE A 590 -24.81 -16.01 -66.19
C ILE A 590 -25.47 -17.29 -65.63
N CYS A 591 -25.59 -18.38 -66.39
CA CYS A 591 -26.26 -19.63 -65.95
C CYS A 591 -25.43 -20.49 -64.96
N ASN A 592 -26.11 -21.17 -64.04
CA ASN A 592 -25.56 -22.10 -63.05
C ASN A 592 -25.96 -23.57 -63.34
N ASN A 593 -24.96 -24.40 -63.66
CA ASN A 593 -25.10 -25.80 -64.05
C ASN A 593 -25.22 -26.81 -62.88
N GLN A 594 -25.55 -26.37 -61.66
CA GLN A 594 -25.96 -27.27 -60.57
C GLN A 594 -27.48 -27.47 -60.53
N THR A 595 -28.22 -26.42 -60.88
CA THR A 595 -29.69 -26.35 -60.75
C THR A 595 -30.40 -26.05 -62.06
N GLY A 596 -29.68 -25.52 -63.06
CA GLY A 596 -30.25 -25.08 -64.33
C GLY A 596 -30.82 -23.65 -64.32
N VAL A 597 -30.34 -22.79 -63.41
CA VAL A 597 -30.91 -21.45 -63.07
C VAL A 597 -29.92 -20.30 -63.38
N CYS A 598 -30.41 -19.10 -63.72
CA CYS A 598 -29.59 -17.92 -64.02
C CYS A 598 -29.18 -17.09 -62.77
N ASN A 599 -27.92 -16.63 -62.72
CA ASN A 599 -27.41 -15.63 -61.76
C ASN A 599 -27.30 -14.24 -62.41
N CYS A 600 -27.74 -13.19 -61.73
CA CYS A 600 -27.95 -11.86 -62.35
C CYS A 600 -26.88 -10.83 -61.95
N THR A 601 -26.70 -9.77 -62.74
CA THR A 601 -25.72 -8.70 -62.46
C THR A 601 -26.28 -7.59 -61.57
N PHE A 602 -25.38 -6.76 -61.01
CA PHE A 602 -25.67 -5.87 -59.89
C PHE A 602 -26.84 -4.90 -60.17
N GLY A 603 -27.88 -5.01 -59.34
CA GLY A 603 -29.15 -4.28 -59.49
C GLY A 603 -30.33 -5.14 -59.96
N TYR A 604 -30.10 -6.37 -60.43
CA TYR A 604 -31.13 -7.24 -61.01
C TYR A 604 -31.17 -8.66 -60.44
N GLN A 605 -32.30 -9.36 -60.59
CA GLN A 605 -32.62 -10.68 -60.01
C GLN A 605 -33.80 -11.38 -60.73
N GLY A 606 -34.22 -12.55 -60.26
CA GLY A 606 -35.30 -13.37 -60.85
C GLY A 606 -34.81 -14.45 -61.82
N GLU A 607 -35.64 -15.44 -62.14
CA GLU A 607 -35.23 -16.68 -62.85
C GLU A 607 -34.56 -16.43 -64.22
N ASN A 608 -34.86 -15.30 -64.87
CA ASN A 608 -34.24 -14.84 -66.12
C ASN A 608 -33.61 -13.43 -66.01
N CYS A 609 -33.34 -12.95 -64.80
CA CYS A 609 -32.70 -11.66 -64.52
C CYS A 609 -33.46 -10.38 -64.91
N SER A 610 -34.79 -10.43 -64.92
CA SER A 610 -35.67 -9.33 -65.31
C SER A 610 -36.25 -8.46 -64.17
N LEU A 611 -35.98 -8.79 -62.90
CA LEU A 611 -36.50 -8.08 -61.72
C LEU A 611 -35.42 -7.17 -61.11
N GLN A 612 -35.80 -6.09 -60.40
CA GLN A 612 -34.86 -5.12 -59.82
C GLN A 612 -34.65 -5.32 -58.30
N ILE A 613 -33.45 -5.05 -57.80
CA ILE A 613 -33.03 -5.17 -56.39
C ILE A 613 -33.52 -4.00 -55.53
N LYS A 614 -34.09 -4.30 -54.35
CA LYS A 614 -34.40 -3.35 -53.26
C LYS A 614 -33.36 -3.42 -52.14
N SER A 615 -33.08 -2.28 -51.51
CA SER A 615 -32.09 -2.16 -50.43
C SER A 615 -32.64 -2.62 -49.08
N CYS A 616 -31.86 -3.42 -48.35
CA CYS A 616 -32.17 -3.80 -46.96
C CYS A 616 -31.71 -2.74 -45.92
N PRO A 617 -32.34 -2.67 -44.74
CA PRO A 617 -31.91 -1.79 -43.65
C PRO A 617 -30.46 -2.08 -43.23
N ASN A 618 -29.66 -1.01 -43.09
CA ASN A 618 -28.25 -1.02 -42.69
C ASN A 618 -27.35 -2.05 -43.42
N ASN A 619 -27.74 -2.47 -44.64
CA ASN A 619 -27.09 -3.54 -45.40
C ASN A 619 -26.87 -4.83 -44.57
N CYS A 620 -27.77 -5.12 -43.63
CA CYS A 620 -27.68 -6.25 -42.69
C CYS A 620 -26.42 -6.28 -41.81
N THR A 621 -25.75 -5.14 -41.61
CA THR A 621 -24.61 -4.92 -40.68
C THR A 621 -23.50 -5.98 -40.72
N ASP A 622 -23.26 -6.59 -41.89
CA ASP A 622 -22.36 -7.73 -42.09
C ASP A 622 -22.67 -8.97 -41.23
N GLY A 623 -23.84 -9.00 -40.56
CA GLY A 623 -24.35 -10.11 -39.73
C GLY A 623 -25.36 -11.02 -40.44
N GLY A 624 -25.67 -10.76 -41.71
CA GLY A 624 -26.67 -11.52 -42.46
C GLY A 624 -26.65 -11.26 -43.96
N THR A 625 -27.56 -11.92 -44.66
CA THR A 625 -27.75 -11.80 -46.12
C THR A 625 -29.05 -11.04 -46.42
N CYS A 626 -28.99 -10.05 -47.30
CA CYS A 626 -30.16 -9.27 -47.72
C CYS A 626 -31.01 -10.05 -48.74
N ASP A 627 -32.30 -10.25 -48.46
CA ASP A 627 -33.29 -10.58 -49.51
C ASP A 627 -33.60 -9.31 -50.31
N THR A 628 -32.99 -9.27 -51.49
CA THR A 628 -33.07 -8.15 -52.43
C THR A 628 -34.41 -8.04 -53.18
N ILE A 629 -35.33 -9.00 -53.07
CA ILE A 629 -36.69 -8.92 -53.64
C ILE A 629 -37.62 -8.17 -52.68
N THR A 630 -37.53 -8.50 -51.40
CA THR A 630 -38.42 -7.96 -50.35
C THR A 630 -37.84 -6.76 -49.62
N GLY A 631 -36.51 -6.67 -49.48
CA GLY A 631 -35.80 -5.66 -48.68
C GLY A 631 -35.59 -6.07 -47.21
N VAL A 632 -35.59 -7.38 -46.91
CA VAL A 632 -35.52 -7.93 -45.54
C VAL A 632 -34.20 -8.67 -45.32
N CYS A 633 -33.59 -8.57 -44.13
CA CYS A 633 -32.36 -9.30 -43.80
C CYS A 633 -32.62 -10.71 -43.24
N ASN A 634 -31.93 -11.71 -43.80
CA ASN A 634 -31.83 -13.08 -43.29
C ASN A 634 -30.51 -13.25 -42.52
N CYS A 635 -30.58 -13.28 -41.19
CA CYS A 635 -29.41 -13.23 -40.33
C CYS A 635 -28.64 -14.56 -40.25
N SER A 636 -27.31 -14.45 -40.11
CA SER A 636 -26.43 -15.62 -39.93
C SER A 636 -26.74 -16.36 -38.62
N PRO A 637 -26.33 -17.64 -38.46
CA PRO A 637 -26.49 -18.36 -37.21
C PRO A 637 -25.95 -17.56 -36.02
N ASN A 638 -26.77 -17.41 -35.00
CA ASN A 638 -26.54 -16.56 -33.83
C ASN A 638 -26.50 -15.04 -34.09
N ARG A 639 -27.23 -14.54 -35.10
CA ARG A 639 -27.55 -13.11 -35.26
C ARG A 639 -29.07 -12.86 -35.19
N ILE A 640 -29.48 -11.71 -34.66
CA ILE A 640 -30.88 -11.32 -34.41
C ILE A 640 -31.15 -9.85 -34.80
N PHE A 641 -32.41 -9.43 -34.69
CA PHE A 641 -32.98 -8.17 -35.20
C PHE A 641 -33.10 -8.08 -36.73
N SER A 642 -33.93 -7.15 -37.22
CA SER A 642 -34.29 -7.03 -38.64
C SER A 642 -33.18 -6.52 -39.56
N ASP A 643 -32.05 -6.08 -39.01
CA ASP A 643 -30.83 -5.69 -39.71
C ASP A 643 -29.60 -6.51 -39.26
N CYS A 644 -29.83 -7.61 -38.54
CA CYS A 644 -28.81 -8.56 -38.06
C CYS A 644 -27.72 -7.97 -37.15
N SER A 645 -27.97 -6.80 -36.56
CA SER A 645 -27.07 -6.10 -35.64
C SER A 645 -26.92 -6.80 -34.29
N GLY A 646 -27.85 -7.67 -33.91
CA GLY A 646 -27.83 -8.37 -32.63
C GLY A 646 -27.21 -9.76 -32.71
N TYR A 647 -26.78 -10.29 -31.57
CA TYR A 647 -26.19 -11.61 -31.38
C TYR A 647 -27.12 -12.49 -30.53
N ASN A 648 -27.23 -13.77 -30.88
CA ASN A 648 -27.80 -14.78 -29.98
C ASN A 648 -26.68 -15.33 -29.09
N CYS A 649 -26.96 -15.58 -27.81
CA CYS A 649 -26.04 -16.34 -26.97
C CYS A 649 -26.03 -17.80 -27.43
N THR A 650 -24.84 -18.35 -27.71
CA THR A 650 -24.67 -19.69 -28.30
C THR A 650 -25.07 -20.83 -27.37
N ASN A 651 -24.98 -20.59 -26.06
CA ASN A 651 -25.42 -21.50 -25.00
C ASN A 651 -26.54 -20.82 -24.19
N THR A 652 -27.37 -21.64 -23.53
CA THR A 652 -28.34 -21.13 -22.55
C THR A 652 -27.62 -20.44 -21.39
N CYS A 653 -27.94 -19.17 -21.17
CA CYS A 653 -27.50 -18.46 -19.99
C CYS A 653 -28.21 -19.06 -18.77
N GLU A 654 -27.43 -19.62 -17.82
CA GLU A 654 -28.00 -20.33 -16.68
C GLU A 654 -28.68 -19.36 -15.69
N HIS A 655 -29.47 -19.92 -14.77
CA HIS A 655 -30.12 -19.18 -13.67
C HIS A 655 -31.04 -18.03 -14.12
N SER A 656 -31.69 -18.16 -15.29
CA SER A 656 -32.54 -17.12 -15.90
C SER A 656 -31.80 -15.82 -16.26
N SER A 657 -30.48 -15.90 -16.46
CA SER A 657 -29.65 -14.77 -16.87
C SER A 657 -30.00 -14.29 -18.29
N THR A 658 -29.96 -12.97 -18.53
CA THR A 658 -30.38 -12.38 -19.81
C THR A 658 -29.20 -12.30 -20.78
N CYS A 659 -29.37 -12.63 -22.06
CA CYS A 659 -28.31 -12.43 -23.05
C CYS A 659 -28.10 -10.93 -23.37
N ASP A 660 -26.87 -10.41 -23.31
CA ASP A 660 -26.52 -9.14 -23.96
C ASP A 660 -26.45 -9.38 -25.46
N THR A 661 -27.56 -9.14 -26.14
CA THR A 661 -27.67 -9.35 -27.59
C THR A 661 -26.88 -8.33 -28.41
N THR A 662 -26.10 -7.42 -27.81
CA THR A 662 -25.12 -6.59 -28.55
C THR A 662 -23.72 -7.21 -28.56
N LYS A 663 -23.44 -8.14 -27.64
CA LYS A 663 -22.11 -8.78 -27.46
C LYS A 663 -22.12 -10.30 -27.57
N GLY A 664 -23.28 -10.94 -27.46
CA GLY A 664 -23.42 -12.40 -27.44
C GLY A 664 -22.95 -13.04 -26.13
N VAL A 665 -22.96 -12.30 -25.03
CA VAL A 665 -22.48 -12.73 -23.69
C VAL A 665 -23.63 -12.66 -22.69
N CYS A 666 -23.69 -13.59 -21.74
CA CYS A 666 -24.71 -13.60 -20.71
C CYS A 666 -24.50 -12.47 -19.68
N ILE A 667 -25.56 -11.70 -19.40
CA ILE A 667 -25.66 -10.78 -18.27
C ILE A 667 -26.14 -11.60 -17.08
N CYS A 668 -25.21 -11.93 -16.19
CA CYS A 668 -25.51 -12.80 -15.06
C CYS A 668 -26.45 -12.14 -14.06
N VAL A 669 -27.39 -12.94 -13.55
CA VAL A 669 -28.17 -12.57 -12.35
C VAL A 669 -27.23 -12.38 -11.15
N PRO A 670 -27.64 -11.59 -10.13
CA PRO A 670 -26.86 -11.41 -8.91
C PRO A 670 -26.41 -12.74 -8.30
N ASN A 671 -25.19 -12.74 -7.74
CA ASN A 671 -24.49 -13.90 -7.18
C ASN A 671 -23.92 -14.91 -8.20
N TYR A 672 -24.12 -14.76 -9.51
CA TYR A 672 -23.49 -15.62 -10.51
C TYR A 672 -22.50 -14.89 -11.41
N GLN A 673 -21.51 -15.62 -11.92
CA GLN A 673 -20.45 -15.12 -12.80
C GLN A 673 -19.96 -16.20 -13.79
N GLY A 674 -18.95 -15.84 -14.58
CA GLY A 674 -18.42 -16.67 -15.67
C GLY A 674 -19.22 -16.49 -16.96
N GLU A 675 -18.66 -16.98 -18.06
CA GLU A 675 -19.18 -16.79 -19.44
C GLU A 675 -20.66 -17.18 -19.61
N TYR A 676 -21.12 -18.19 -18.85
CA TYR A 676 -22.46 -18.77 -18.92
C TYR A 676 -23.29 -18.58 -17.64
N CYS A 677 -22.80 -17.77 -16.69
CA CYS A 677 -23.47 -17.50 -15.40
C CYS A 677 -23.74 -18.76 -14.54
N SER A 678 -22.83 -19.73 -14.64
CA SER A 678 -22.86 -21.03 -13.96
C SER A 678 -21.79 -21.17 -12.87
N ILE A 679 -21.01 -20.11 -12.61
CA ILE A 679 -20.02 -20.09 -11.52
C ILE A 679 -20.59 -19.23 -10.39
N PRO A 680 -20.63 -19.73 -9.14
CA PRO A 680 -21.10 -18.95 -8.01
C PRO A 680 -20.08 -17.85 -7.59
N SER A 681 -20.54 -16.60 -7.54
CA SER A 681 -19.87 -15.43 -6.96
C SER A 681 -20.02 -15.39 -5.42
N HIS A 682 -19.17 -16.14 -4.71
CA HIS A 682 -19.25 -16.21 -3.24
C HIS A 682 -19.05 -14.84 -2.56
N TYR A 683 -19.78 -14.62 -1.47
CA TYR A 683 -19.55 -13.51 -0.52
C TYR A 683 -19.82 -13.95 0.93
N ILE A 684 -19.33 -13.15 1.88
CA ILE A 684 -19.58 -13.31 3.32
C ILE A 684 -20.35 -12.08 3.81
N SER A 685 -21.51 -12.29 4.44
CA SER A 685 -22.30 -11.22 5.04
C SER A 685 -22.17 -11.11 6.55
N SER A 686 -21.92 -12.22 7.26
CA SER A 686 -21.71 -12.19 8.70
C SER A 686 -20.81 -13.32 9.19
N ILE A 687 -20.06 -13.07 10.25
CA ILE A 687 -19.23 -14.07 10.93
C ILE A 687 -19.55 -14.04 12.42
N ILE A 688 -19.91 -15.20 12.97
CA ILE A 688 -19.89 -15.47 14.40
C ILE A 688 -18.53 -16.12 14.69
N PRO A 689 -17.57 -15.37 15.25
CA PRO A 689 -16.22 -15.87 15.52
C PRO A 689 -16.20 -16.73 16.79
N CYS A 690 -15.14 -17.54 16.92
CA CYS A 690 -14.86 -18.27 18.14
C CYS A 690 -14.17 -17.38 19.19
N SER A 691 -14.04 -17.92 20.41
CA SER A 691 -13.29 -17.27 21.50
C SER A 691 -11.78 -17.26 21.24
N THR A 692 -11.00 -16.50 22.01
CA THR A 692 -9.53 -16.52 21.95
C THR A 692 -8.90 -17.90 22.17
N ASP A 693 -9.60 -18.82 22.82
CA ASP A 693 -9.15 -20.19 23.07
C ASP A 693 -9.45 -21.14 21.88
N GLY A 694 -10.10 -20.62 20.83
CA GLY A 694 -10.57 -21.38 19.67
C GLY A 694 -12.05 -21.78 19.79
N GLY A 695 -12.48 -22.65 18.88
CA GLY A 695 -13.83 -23.23 18.84
C GLY A 695 -14.49 -23.20 17.46
N GLU A 696 -15.81 -23.43 17.44
CA GLU A 696 -16.62 -23.33 16.21
C GLU A 696 -16.74 -21.87 15.76
N VAL A 697 -16.55 -21.65 14.47
CA VAL A 697 -16.80 -20.41 13.73
C VAL A 697 -17.96 -20.66 12.78
N SER A 698 -18.94 -19.76 12.75
CA SER A 698 -20.06 -19.81 11.80
C SER A 698 -20.00 -18.61 10.87
N ILE A 699 -19.76 -18.88 9.58
CA ILE A 699 -19.64 -17.90 8.50
C ILE A 699 -20.94 -17.96 7.71
N ALA A 700 -21.70 -16.86 7.66
CA ALA A 700 -22.88 -16.73 6.84
C ALA A 700 -22.65 -15.78 5.65
N GLY A 701 -23.33 -16.05 4.55
CA GLY A 701 -23.12 -15.40 3.26
C GLY A 701 -23.83 -16.18 2.17
N TRP A 702 -23.18 -16.35 1.02
CA TRP A 702 -23.70 -17.16 -0.07
C TRP A 702 -22.59 -17.99 -0.74
N PHE A 703 -22.86 -19.29 -0.92
CA PHE A 703 -21.85 -20.31 -1.27
C PHE A 703 -22.31 -21.24 -2.43
N GLY A 704 -23.17 -20.73 -3.31
CA GLY A 704 -23.78 -21.47 -4.42
C GLY A 704 -25.08 -22.18 -4.04
N ASP A 705 -25.79 -22.74 -5.02
CA ASP A 705 -27.02 -23.50 -4.80
C ASP A 705 -26.77 -25.02 -4.66
N ASP A 706 -27.70 -25.74 -4.04
CA ASP A 706 -27.58 -27.20 -3.88
C ASP A 706 -27.56 -27.93 -5.23
N GLU A 707 -28.28 -27.39 -6.23
CA GLU A 707 -28.33 -27.89 -7.61
C GLU A 707 -27.00 -27.74 -8.35
N ASP A 708 -26.17 -26.75 -7.97
CA ASP A 708 -24.81 -26.55 -8.51
C ASP A 708 -23.82 -27.62 -8.01
N ALA A 709 -24.23 -28.54 -7.12
CA ALA A 709 -23.38 -29.55 -6.47
C ALA A 709 -22.08 -28.94 -5.88
N THR A 710 -22.22 -27.80 -5.19
CA THR A 710 -21.13 -27.06 -4.54
C THR A 710 -20.83 -27.55 -3.13
N HIS A 711 -21.84 -27.96 -2.36
CA HIS A 711 -21.78 -28.18 -0.91
C HIS A 711 -21.03 -29.46 -0.44
N THR A 712 -19.99 -29.88 -1.16
CA THR A 712 -19.05 -30.91 -0.70
C THR A 712 -17.97 -30.29 0.18
N LEU A 713 -17.80 -30.78 1.42
CA LEU A 713 -16.80 -30.27 2.37
C LEU A 713 -15.39 -30.15 1.78
N SER A 714 -14.94 -31.14 1.00
CA SER A 714 -13.61 -31.17 0.40
C SER A 714 -13.36 -30.07 -0.64
N TYR A 715 -14.43 -29.44 -1.17
CA TYR A 715 -14.32 -28.31 -2.09
C TYR A 715 -14.02 -26.99 -1.39
N TYR A 716 -14.17 -26.88 -0.07
CA TYR A 716 -13.91 -25.63 0.64
C TYR A 716 -12.63 -25.70 1.46
N SER A 717 -11.80 -24.67 1.37
CA SER A 717 -10.73 -24.41 2.31
C SER A 717 -10.91 -22.99 2.86
N VAL A 718 -11.03 -22.90 4.18
CA VAL A 718 -11.20 -21.65 4.92
C VAL A 718 -9.92 -21.42 5.71
N ILE A 719 -9.29 -20.26 5.51
CA ILE A 719 -8.05 -19.88 6.17
C ILE A 719 -8.31 -18.55 6.89
N ILE A 720 -8.00 -18.48 8.19
CA ILE A 720 -8.19 -17.30 9.03
C ILE A 720 -6.83 -16.87 9.56
N GLY A 721 -6.30 -15.79 8.99
CA GLY A 721 -4.92 -15.35 9.17
C GLY A 721 -3.93 -16.35 8.56
N GLN A 722 -3.30 -17.16 9.41
CA GLN A 722 -2.36 -18.23 9.03
C GLN A 722 -2.87 -19.63 9.42
N LEU A 723 -4.03 -19.71 10.09
CA LEU A 723 -4.60 -20.99 10.56
C LEU A 723 -5.66 -21.49 9.57
N GLU A 724 -5.67 -22.79 9.30
CA GLU A 724 -6.76 -23.45 8.58
C GLU A 724 -7.95 -23.66 9.53
N CYS A 725 -9.14 -23.25 9.10
CA CYS A 725 -10.40 -23.49 9.80
C CYS A 725 -11.03 -24.75 9.20
N ILE A 726 -11.04 -25.85 9.96
CA ILE A 726 -11.45 -27.16 9.48
C ILE A 726 -12.96 -27.17 9.27
N VAL A 727 -13.42 -27.20 8.01
CA VAL A 727 -14.84 -27.11 7.66
C VAL A 727 -15.60 -28.35 8.18
N THR A 728 -16.63 -28.11 9.00
CA THR A 728 -17.46 -29.14 9.65
C THR A 728 -18.81 -29.32 8.95
N SER A 729 -19.40 -28.25 8.42
CA SER A 729 -20.64 -28.29 7.63
C SER A 729 -20.70 -27.14 6.64
N ILE A 730 -21.35 -27.34 5.50
CA ILE A 730 -21.65 -26.29 4.52
C ILE A 730 -23.07 -26.45 3.98
N ASN A 731 -23.74 -25.33 3.71
CA ASN A 731 -24.94 -25.21 2.90
C ASN A 731 -24.91 -23.88 2.12
N LYS A 732 -25.93 -23.61 1.31
CA LYS A 732 -26.11 -22.40 0.48
C LYS A 732 -25.75 -21.08 1.16
N THR A 733 -26.02 -20.95 2.46
CA THR A 733 -25.93 -19.69 3.21
C THR A 733 -24.91 -19.71 4.35
N THR A 734 -24.39 -20.87 4.73
CA THR A 734 -23.59 -21.03 5.96
C THR A 734 -22.46 -22.04 5.76
N ILE A 735 -21.24 -21.63 6.13
CA ILE A 735 -20.09 -22.51 6.38
C ILE A 735 -19.82 -22.52 7.88
N LYS A 736 -19.74 -23.70 8.48
CA LYS A 736 -19.19 -23.88 9.84
C LYS A 736 -17.81 -24.51 9.75
N CYS A 737 -16.90 -24.05 10.60
CA CYS A 737 -15.56 -24.63 10.69
C CYS A 737 -14.99 -24.48 12.10
N ASN A 738 -14.08 -25.37 12.50
CA ASN A 738 -13.38 -25.28 13.78
C ASN A 738 -12.02 -24.59 13.61
N LEU A 739 -11.75 -23.58 14.44
CA LEU A 739 -10.52 -22.80 14.45
C LEU A 739 -9.76 -22.99 15.76
N GLY A 740 -8.42 -23.00 15.69
CA GLY A 740 -7.55 -23.01 16.87
C GLY A 740 -7.56 -21.68 17.64
N SER A 741 -6.84 -21.65 18.75
CA SER A 741 -6.69 -20.45 19.59
C SER A 741 -5.95 -19.33 18.86
N GLY A 742 -6.30 -18.07 19.18
CA GLY A 742 -5.72 -16.89 18.55
C GLY A 742 -6.22 -15.58 19.15
N LYS A 743 -5.71 -14.45 18.64
CA LYS A 743 -6.03 -13.10 19.14
C LYS A 743 -6.07 -12.05 18.04
N GLY A 744 -6.84 -10.99 18.29
CA GLY A 744 -6.99 -9.82 17.42
C GLY A 744 -7.81 -10.08 16.16
N THR A 745 -7.83 -9.08 15.27
CA THR A 745 -8.44 -9.20 13.94
C THR A 745 -7.58 -10.05 13.00
N LYS A 746 -8.23 -10.70 12.03
CA LYS A 746 -7.61 -11.55 10.99
C LYS A 746 -8.32 -11.36 9.65
N THR A 747 -7.56 -11.48 8.56
CA THR A 747 -8.11 -11.71 7.22
C THR A 747 -8.69 -13.11 7.13
N ILE A 748 -9.88 -13.25 6.56
CA ILE A 748 -10.47 -14.52 6.18
C ILE A 748 -10.27 -14.75 4.67
N LYS A 749 -9.92 -15.98 4.29
CA LYS A 749 -9.82 -16.41 2.90
C LYS A 749 -10.64 -17.69 2.71
N ILE A 750 -11.55 -17.70 1.75
CA ILE A 750 -12.35 -18.89 1.38
C ILE A 750 -12.03 -19.23 -0.07
N ILE A 751 -11.60 -20.47 -0.31
CA ILE A 751 -11.24 -20.99 -1.63
C ILE A 751 -12.23 -22.10 -1.98
N ASN A 752 -12.92 -21.96 -3.12
CA ASN A 752 -13.67 -23.06 -3.72
C ASN A 752 -12.74 -23.84 -4.67
N LYS A 753 -12.40 -25.08 -4.32
CA LYS A 753 -11.52 -25.97 -5.10
C LYS A 753 -12.22 -26.57 -6.33
N LYS A 754 -13.56 -26.53 -6.41
CA LYS A 754 -14.31 -26.91 -7.63
C LYS A 754 -14.17 -25.84 -8.71
N TYR A 755 -14.18 -24.57 -8.31
CA TYR A 755 -13.99 -23.40 -9.17
C TYR A 755 -12.78 -22.61 -8.68
N THR A 756 -11.56 -23.03 -9.04
CA THR A 756 -10.29 -22.55 -8.43
C THR A 756 -10.05 -21.04 -8.49
N ASN A 757 -10.77 -20.33 -9.36
CA ASN A 757 -10.70 -18.88 -9.51
C ASN A 757 -11.67 -18.13 -8.57
N VAL A 758 -12.55 -18.82 -7.87
CA VAL A 758 -13.47 -18.27 -6.86
C VAL A 758 -12.77 -18.27 -5.50
N ILE A 759 -12.15 -17.13 -5.20
CA ILE A 759 -11.44 -16.88 -3.94
C ILE A 759 -12.03 -15.63 -3.30
N PHE A 760 -12.68 -15.77 -2.15
CA PHE A 760 -13.08 -14.65 -1.32
C PHE A 760 -11.94 -14.27 -0.37
N ILE A 761 -11.61 -12.98 -0.25
CA ILE A 761 -10.64 -12.45 0.71
C ILE A 761 -11.28 -11.30 1.49
N GLY A 762 -11.61 -11.56 2.76
CA GLY A 762 -12.17 -10.57 3.68
C GLY A 762 -11.09 -10.02 4.60
N ASN A 763 -10.45 -8.91 4.22
CA ASN A 763 -9.43 -8.28 5.05
C ASN A 763 -10.04 -7.73 6.35
N GLY A 764 -9.53 -8.21 7.50
CA GLY A 764 -9.98 -7.78 8.81
C GLY A 764 -11.42 -8.17 9.21
N LEU A 765 -12.15 -8.99 8.43
CA LEU A 765 -13.55 -9.34 8.72
C LEU A 765 -13.73 -10.30 9.92
N PHE A 766 -12.67 -11.00 10.34
CA PHE A 766 -12.71 -11.89 11.51
C PHE A 766 -12.06 -11.22 12.72
N SER A 767 -12.67 -11.31 13.90
CA SER A 767 -12.09 -10.86 15.17
C SER A 767 -12.38 -11.88 16.28
N TYR A 768 -11.36 -12.36 16.99
CA TYR A 768 -11.54 -13.33 18.08
C TYR A 768 -12.34 -12.71 19.25
N GLN A 769 -13.33 -13.44 19.76
CA GLN A 769 -14.07 -13.01 20.96
C GLN A 769 -13.20 -13.14 22.21
N ASN A 770 -12.81 -12.00 22.78
CA ASN A 770 -12.16 -11.95 24.08
C ASN A 770 -13.22 -12.08 25.19
N GLN A 771 -13.06 -13.08 26.06
CA GLN A 771 -13.97 -13.32 27.18
C GLN A 771 -13.82 -12.30 28.32
N ILE A 772 -12.67 -11.60 28.40
CA ILE A 772 -12.39 -10.58 29.42
C ILE A 772 -12.33 -9.22 28.73
N LYS A 773 -13.36 -8.38 28.90
CA LYS A 773 -13.38 -7.05 28.29
C LYS A 773 -12.70 -6.03 29.21
N THR A 774 -11.77 -5.27 28.66
CA THR A 774 -11.14 -4.12 29.32
C THR A 774 -12.02 -2.89 29.13
N CYS A 775 -12.24 -2.10 30.18
CA CYS A 775 -12.94 -0.82 30.05
C CYS A 775 -11.98 0.29 29.60
N PRO A 776 -12.43 1.29 28.82
CA PRO A 776 -11.64 2.44 28.41
C PRO A 776 -11.01 3.17 29.60
N ASN A 777 -9.73 3.58 29.45
CA ASN A 777 -8.89 4.18 30.51
C ASN A 777 -9.01 3.53 31.92
N ASN A 778 -9.43 2.26 32.02
CA ASN A 778 -9.78 1.60 33.28
C ASN A 778 -10.70 2.44 34.21
N CYS A 779 -11.63 3.19 33.61
CA CYS A 779 -12.57 4.10 34.28
C CYS A 779 -11.94 5.28 35.04
N THR A 780 -10.77 5.74 34.59
CA THR A 780 -9.99 6.87 35.13
C THR A 780 -9.45 6.64 36.55
N SER A 781 -10.32 6.38 37.53
CA SER A 781 -9.97 5.96 38.87
C SER A 781 -11.15 5.23 39.53
N THR A 782 -10.90 4.42 40.56
CA THR A 782 -11.97 3.78 41.36
C THR A 782 -12.88 4.78 42.09
N ASN A 783 -12.49 6.05 42.19
CA ASN A 783 -13.32 7.13 42.72
C ASN A 783 -14.24 7.74 41.65
N ASN A 784 -13.89 7.61 40.36
CA ASN A 784 -14.67 8.12 39.23
C ASN A 784 -15.71 7.09 38.76
N GLY A 785 -15.33 5.81 38.71
CA GLY A 785 -16.25 4.73 38.34
C GLY A 785 -15.64 3.33 38.48
N ASN A 786 -16.48 2.31 38.27
CA ASN A 786 -16.10 0.90 38.35
C ASN A 786 -16.21 0.22 36.97
N CYS A 787 -15.18 -0.54 36.58
CA CYS A 787 -15.17 -1.28 35.31
C CYS A 787 -16.03 -2.55 35.39
N ASN A 788 -17.05 -2.66 34.53
CA ASN A 788 -17.80 -3.89 34.35
C ASN A 788 -17.18 -4.73 33.21
N THR A 789 -16.25 -5.62 33.57
CA THR A 789 -15.47 -6.46 32.65
C THR A 789 -16.28 -7.46 31.82
N ASN A 790 -17.56 -7.68 32.14
CA ASN A 790 -18.47 -8.53 31.35
C ASN A 790 -19.01 -7.80 30.10
N ILE A 791 -19.19 -6.48 30.18
CA ILE A 791 -19.69 -5.64 29.08
C ILE A 791 -18.60 -4.74 28.48
N GLY A 792 -17.55 -4.41 29.23
CA GLY A 792 -16.46 -3.52 28.81
C GLY A 792 -16.76 -2.04 29.02
N GLU A 793 -17.71 -1.71 29.89
CA GLU A 793 -18.18 -0.35 30.14
C GLU A 793 -17.90 0.10 31.59
N CYS A 794 -17.68 1.40 31.76
CA CYS A 794 -17.52 2.02 33.07
C CYS A 794 -18.86 2.43 33.68
N GLN A 795 -19.05 2.09 34.95
CA GLN A 795 -20.17 2.57 35.76
C GLN A 795 -19.70 3.75 36.59
N CYS A 796 -20.06 4.97 36.17
CA CYS A 796 -19.61 6.20 36.81
C CYS A 796 -20.34 6.47 38.14
N ASN A 797 -19.60 7.05 39.08
CA ASN A 797 -20.13 7.49 40.37
C ASN A 797 -20.79 8.87 40.24
N ASP A 798 -21.71 9.20 41.15
CA ASP A 798 -22.46 10.47 41.14
C ASP A 798 -21.55 11.69 40.92
N LYS A 799 -21.82 12.43 39.82
CA LYS A 799 -21.13 13.60 39.22
C LYS A 799 -20.25 13.32 38.00
N PHE A 800 -19.78 12.09 37.79
CA PHE A 800 -18.97 11.74 36.61
C PHE A 800 -19.84 11.12 35.49
N SER A 801 -19.49 11.41 34.23
CA SER A 801 -20.17 10.88 33.03
C SER A 801 -19.16 10.56 31.93
N GLY A 802 -19.65 9.92 30.87
CA GLY A 802 -18.85 9.52 29.71
C GLY A 802 -18.21 8.14 29.85
N PHE A 803 -17.64 7.69 28.74
CA PHE A 803 -17.28 6.28 28.52
C PHE A 803 -16.20 5.71 29.48
N ASP A 804 -15.37 6.59 30.06
CA ASP A 804 -14.31 6.26 31.02
C ASP A 804 -14.43 7.01 32.36
N CYS A 805 -15.56 7.68 32.61
CA CYS A 805 -15.82 8.50 33.80
C CYS A 805 -14.79 9.64 34.05
N SER A 806 -14.07 10.08 33.01
CA SER A 806 -13.13 11.21 33.12
C SER A 806 -13.83 12.58 33.21
N ASN A 807 -15.06 12.68 32.71
CA ASN A 807 -15.75 13.96 32.47
C ASN A 807 -16.90 14.20 33.46
N LEU A 808 -17.42 15.43 33.48
CA LEU A 808 -18.58 15.83 34.28
C LEU A 808 -19.84 15.88 33.41
N ILE A 809 -21.00 15.72 34.06
CA ILE A 809 -22.33 15.83 33.43
C ILE A 809 -22.52 17.27 32.92
N SER A 810 -22.90 17.43 31.64
CA SER A 810 -23.13 18.75 31.03
C SER A 810 -24.46 19.38 31.49
N PRO A 811 -24.56 20.72 31.59
CA PRO A 811 -25.84 21.41 31.53
C PRO A 811 -26.52 21.23 30.15
N SER A 812 -27.81 21.53 30.09
CA SER A 812 -28.71 21.25 28.94
C SER A 812 -28.19 21.72 27.58
N THR A 813 -28.22 20.83 26.60
CA THR A 813 -27.88 21.09 25.19
C THR A 813 -29.12 21.43 24.36
N ASN A 814 -28.94 22.21 23.30
CA ASN A 814 -29.96 22.43 22.28
C ASN A 814 -29.52 21.74 20.98
N SER A 815 -30.15 20.62 20.65
CA SER A 815 -30.02 19.96 19.35
C SER A 815 -30.87 20.64 18.28
N SER A 816 -30.46 20.50 17.04
CA SER A 816 -31.24 20.87 15.86
C SER A 816 -30.82 20.02 14.67
N VAL A 817 -31.78 19.61 13.86
CA VAL A 817 -31.53 18.79 12.67
C VAL A 817 -31.80 19.62 11.42
N ASN A 818 -30.85 19.65 10.49
CA ASN A 818 -31.03 20.32 9.22
C ASN A 818 -31.82 19.42 8.25
N ASN A 819 -33.10 19.74 8.10
CA ASN A 819 -34.05 19.04 7.22
C ASN A 819 -33.56 18.81 5.78
N ASN A 820 -32.74 19.70 5.21
CA ASN A 820 -32.31 19.59 3.81
C ASN A 820 -31.00 18.79 3.65
N THR A 821 -30.16 18.73 4.68
CA THR A 821 -28.83 18.10 4.59
C THR A 821 -28.67 16.83 5.41
N GLY A 822 -29.58 16.57 6.36
CA GLY A 822 -29.44 15.52 7.37
C GLY A 822 -28.36 15.85 8.42
N ASP A 823 -27.81 17.06 8.41
CA ASP A 823 -26.79 17.46 9.37
C ASP A 823 -27.39 17.63 10.76
N VAL A 824 -26.81 16.96 11.75
CA VAL A 824 -27.09 17.20 13.16
C VAL A 824 -26.22 18.37 13.63
N ILE A 825 -26.85 19.39 14.20
CA ILE A 825 -26.19 20.57 14.75
C ILE A 825 -26.52 20.63 16.25
N LEU A 826 -25.53 20.32 17.07
CA LEU A 826 -25.60 20.37 18.52
C LEU A 826 -24.98 21.67 19.03
N ASN A 827 -25.79 22.51 19.69
CA ASN A 827 -25.33 23.76 20.28
C ASN A 827 -25.25 23.65 21.80
N ASN A 828 -24.09 24.00 22.35
CA ASN A 828 -23.86 24.12 23.78
C ASN A 828 -23.11 25.44 24.06
N GLN A 829 -23.85 26.43 24.59
CA GLN A 829 -23.38 27.80 24.79
C GLN A 829 -22.70 28.37 23.51
N ASP A 830 -21.43 28.76 23.59
CA ASP A 830 -20.60 29.34 22.52
C ASP A 830 -19.98 28.31 21.54
N THR A 831 -20.37 27.03 21.61
CA THR A 831 -19.77 25.95 20.82
C THR A 831 -20.82 25.17 20.05
N THR A 832 -20.57 24.98 18.75
CA THR A 832 -21.42 24.22 17.85
C THR A 832 -20.67 22.98 17.37
N TYR A 833 -21.27 21.81 17.52
CA TYR A 833 -20.83 20.57 16.92
C TYR A 833 -21.72 20.20 15.74
N LYS A 834 -21.12 19.76 14.64
CA LYS A 834 -21.80 19.27 13.46
C LYS A 834 -21.47 17.80 13.25
N ILE A 835 -22.48 16.95 13.04
CA ILE A 835 -22.33 15.53 12.67
C ILE A 835 -23.07 15.28 11.35
N SER A 836 -22.40 14.59 10.41
CA SER A 836 -22.92 14.32 9.06
C SER A 836 -22.48 12.94 8.56
N ILE A 837 -23.34 12.24 7.82
CA ILE A 837 -22.92 11.16 6.91
C ILE A 837 -22.66 11.76 5.51
N ILE A 838 -21.46 11.58 4.98
CA ILE A 838 -21.00 12.32 3.78
C ILE A 838 -20.88 11.47 2.52
N SER A 839 -20.48 10.21 2.63
CA SER A 839 -20.43 9.29 1.48
C SER A 839 -20.62 7.82 1.87
N LEU A 840 -21.13 7.04 0.92
CA LEU A 840 -21.07 5.58 0.93
C LEU A 840 -20.13 5.14 -0.19
N ASN A 841 -19.04 4.47 0.16
CA ASN A 841 -18.02 4.02 -0.79
C ASN A 841 -18.10 2.50 -0.97
N GLU A 842 -17.90 2.03 -2.20
CA GLU A 842 -17.68 0.62 -2.52
C GLU A 842 -16.18 0.37 -2.62
N ILE A 843 -15.67 -0.59 -1.84
CA ILE A 843 -14.26 -0.88 -1.66
C ILE A 843 -13.95 -2.27 -2.25
N SER A 844 -12.98 -2.33 -3.15
CA SER A 844 -12.47 -3.58 -3.72
C SER A 844 -11.62 -4.38 -2.73
N PHE A 845 -11.40 -5.67 -3.00
CA PHE A 845 -10.60 -6.59 -2.18
C PHE A 845 -9.15 -6.12 -1.95
N ASP A 846 -8.61 -5.27 -2.83
CA ASP A 846 -7.30 -4.63 -2.74
C ASP A 846 -7.28 -3.34 -1.89
N GLY A 847 -8.45 -2.87 -1.43
CA GLY A 847 -8.63 -1.64 -0.65
C GLY A 847 -8.87 -0.39 -1.49
N SER A 848 -8.95 -0.50 -2.83
CA SER A 848 -9.26 0.65 -3.70
C SER A 848 -10.75 1.03 -3.66
N ILE A 849 -11.06 2.32 -3.78
CA ILE A 849 -12.44 2.81 -3.92
C ILE A 849 -12.88 2.64 -5.38
N ILE A 850 -13.92 1.84 -5.61
CA ILE A 850 -14.49 1.55 -6.93
C ILE A 850 -15.58 2.56 -7.30
N ILE A 851 -16.50 2.82 -6.37
CA ILE A 851 -17.53 3.87 -6.48
C ILE A 851 -17.57 4.66 -5.17
N SER A 852 -17.86 5.96 -5.24
CA SER A 852 -18.22 6.78 -4.08
C SER A 852 -19.52 7.52 -4.35
N HIS A 853 -20.54 7.27 -3.52
CA HIS A 853 -21.83 7.97 -3.56
C HIS A 853 -21.83 9.07 -2.51
N THR A 854 -22.01 10.33 -2.93
CA THR A 854 -22.12 11.46 -2.00
C THR A 854 -23.54 11.56 -1.43
N LEU A 855 -23.65 11.66 -0.10
CA LEU A 855 -24.94 11.64 0.61
C LEU A 855 -25.43 13.03 1.04
N ASN A 856 -24.58 14.06 0.94
CA ASN A 856 -24.98 15.41 1.37
C ASN A 856 -26.04 16.02 0.43
N ARG A 857 -27.00 16.76 1.03
CA ARG A 857 -28.03 17.56 0.33
C ARG A 857 -29.07 16.79 -0.52
N ASN A 858 -29.11 15.47 -0.45
CA ASN A 858 -29.93 14.61 -1.32
C ASN A 858 -31.03 13.81 -0.59
N TRP A 859 -31.41 14.24 0.62
CA TRP A 859 -32.38 13.52 1.45
C TRP A 859 -33.83 13.90 1.15
N SER A 860 -34.70 12.89 1.09
CA SER A 860 -36.14 13.05 1.25
C SER A 860 -36.53 12.87 2.72
N ILE A 861 -37.48 13.68 3.21
CA ILE A 861 -37.94 13.65 4.61
C ILE A 861 -39.26 12.88 4.67
N ASP A 862 -39.39 11.98 5.65
CA ASP A 862 -40.67 11.32 5.94
C ASP A 862 -41.58 12.29 6.73
N SER A 863 -42.37 13.09 5.99
CA SER A 863 -43.29 14.08 6.55
C SER A 863 -44.51 13.50 7.28
N ASN A 864 -44.65 12.17 7.34
CA ASN A 864 -45.67 11.50 8.13
C ASN A 864 -45.20 11.11 9.54
N ASN A 865 -43.94 11.39 9.93
CA ASN A 865 -43.46 11.02 11.26
C ASN A 865 -44.17 11.85 12.35
N LYS A 866 -44.89 11.17 13.24
CA LYS A 866 -45.72 11.81 14.30
C LYS A 866 -45.01 11.93 15.65
N GLU A 867 -43.79 11.45 15.75
CA GLU A 867 -42.97 11.50 16.97
C GLU A 867 -42.16 12.79 16.99
N ILE A 868 -42.31 13.57 18.05
CA ILE A 868 -41.82 14.96 18.17
C ILE A 868 -40.28 15.04 18.14
N ASN A 869 -39.59 13.94 18.47
CA ASN A 869 -38.15 13.86 18.73
C ASN A 869 -37.43 12.87 17.78
N THR A 870 -38.02 12.57 16.62
CA THR A 870 -37.44 11.60 15.68
C THR A 870 -37.51 12.09 14.24
N PHE A 871 -36.36 12.23 13.60
CA PHE A 871 -36.22 12.71 12.23
C PHE A 871 -35.80 11.55 11.34
N LYS A 872 -36.56 11.31 10.26
CA LYS A 872 -36.31 10.20 9.34
C LYS A 872 -36.08 10.72 7.93
N PHE A 873 -34.90 10.43 7.43
CA PHE A 873 -34.42 10.76 6.09
C PHE A 873 -34.33 9.50 5.25
N SER A 874 -34.52 9.64 3.94
CA SER A 874 -34.33 8.55 2.97
C SER A 874 -33.72 9.07 1.69
N GLN A 875 -32.75 8.34 1.15
CA GLN A 875 -32.09 8.64 -0.13
C GLN A 875 -32.04 7.36 -0.96
N SER A 876 -32.44 7.44 -2.23
CA SER A 876 -32.22 6.36 -3.19
C SER A 876 -30.89 6.55 -3.92
N LEU A 877 -30.21 5.44 -4.18
CA LEU A 877 -28.96 5.38 -4.95
C LEU A 877 -29.12 4.34 -6.07
N ILE A 878 -28.27 4.44 -7.11
CA ILE A 878 -28.14 3.46 -8.20
C ILE A 878 -29.50 3.12 -8.85
N ASN A 879 -29.99 3.97 -9.77
CA ASN A 879 -31.25 3.74 -10.50
C ASN A 879 -32.48 3.43 -9.60
N ASN A 880 -32.49 3.97 -8.37
CA ASN A 880 -33.50 3.75 -7.33
C ASN A 880 -33.59 2.33 -6.74
N THR A 881 -32.59 1.46 -6.92
CA THR A 881 -32.62 0.10 -6.35
C THR A 881 -32.14 0.05 -4.90
N CYS A 882 -31.11 0.83 -4.57
CA CYS A 882 -30.54 0.94 -3.24
C CYS A 882 -31.26 2.05 -2.46
N ILE A 883 -31.63 1.79 -1.20
CA ILE A 883 -32.27 2.77 -0.32
C ILE A 883 -31.46 2.88 0.97
N ILE A 884 -31.00 4.10 1.28
CA ILE A 884 -30.44 4.44 2.58
C ILE A 884 -31.52 5.14 3.38
N THR A 885 -31.90 4.57 4.51
CA THR A 885 -32.71 5.24 5.54
C THR A 885 -31.78 5.70 6.65
N TYR A 886 -31.94 6.95 7.09
CA TYR A 886 -31.16 7.55 8.15
C TYR A 886 -32.12 8.17 9.17
N VAL A 887 -32.11 7.65 10.40
CA VAL A 887 -32.99 8.06 11.49
C VAL A 887 -32.15 8.72 12.58
N ILE A 888 -32.69 9.78 13.16
CA ILE A 888 -32.07 10.58 14.22
C ILE A 888 -33.09 10.64 15.35
N GLU A 889 -32.77 10.06 16.51
CA GLU A 889 -33.62 10.04 17.72
C GLU A 889 -32.94 10.89 18.81
N GLU A 890 -33.66 11.91 19.31
CA GLU A 890 -33.21 12.77 20.42
C GLU A 890 -33.68 12.17 21.75
N ILE A 891 -32.74 11.88 22.66
CA ILE A 891 -32.99 11.07 23.85
C ILE A 891 -33.39 11.95 25.05
N ASN A 892 -34.69 12.05 25.35
CA ASN A 892 -35.21 12.89 26.44
C ASN A 892 -34.92 12.37 27.86
N GLU A 893 -34.72 11.06 28.03
CA GLU A 893 -34.51 10.38 29.31
C GLU A 893 -33.54 9.20 29.14
N ASN A 894 -32.79 8.86 30.18
CA ASN A 894 -31.80 7.77 30.14
C ASN A 894 -32.47 6.43 29.74
N LYS A 895 -32.03 5.85 28.61
CA LYS A 895 -32.66 4.68 27.98
C LYS A 895 -31.62 3.58 27.77
N LYS A 896 -31.87 2.37 28.30
CA LYS A 896 -31.07 1.19 27.97
C LYS A 896 -31.53 0.59 26.66
N ILE A 897 -30.60 0.33 25.76
CA ILE A 897 -30.86 -0.30 24.46
C ILE A 897 -29.88 -1.44 24.20
N THR A 898 -30.29 -2.37 23.34
CA THR A 898 -29.48 -3.50 22.89
C THR A 898 -29.36 -3.43 21.37
N PHE A 899 -28.12 -3.44 20.89
CA PHE A 899 -27.80 -3.48 19.47
C PHE A 899 -26.84 -4.65 19.19
N GLY A 900 -27.23 -5.53 18.27
CA GLY A 900 -26.51 -6.77 18.02
C GLY A 900 -26.45 -7.64 19.29
N THR A 901 -25.25 -7.86 19.82
CA THR A 901 -25.03 -8.55 21.11
C THR A 901 -24.65 -7.61 22.27
N THR A 902 -24.55 -6.31 22.01
CA THR A 902 -24.12 -5.30 22.98
C THR A 902 -25.33 -4.59 23.60
N THR A 903 -25.38 -4.51 24.93
CA THR A 903 -26.39 -3.71 25.64
C THR A 903 -25.68 -2.57 26.35
N PHE A 904 -26.19 -1.35 26.16
CA PHE A 904 -25.58 -0.11 26.63
C PHE A 904 -26.66 0.90 27.05
N THR A 905 -26.25 1.97 27.70
CA THR A 905 -27.14 3.07 28.09
C THR A 905 -26.92 4.27 27.18
N LEU A 906 -28.02 4.86 26.69
CA LEU A 906 -28.06 6.19 26.13
C LEU A 906 -28.40 7.17 27.26
N GLU A 907 -27.56 8.18 27.43
CA GLU A 907 -27.77 9.27 28.38
C GLU A 907 -28.82 10.24 27.84
N LYS A 908 -29.53 10.94 28.74
CA LYS A 908 -30.38 12.06 28.40
C LYS A 908 -29.60 13.13 27.62
N ASP A 909 -30.29 13.80 26.70
CA ASP A 909 -29.79 14.85 25.80
C ASP A 909 -28.69 14.34 24.82
N SER A 910 -28.57 13.02 24.65
CA SER A 910 -27.79 12.38 23.59
C SER A 910 -28.60 12.23 22.29
N ILE A 911 -27.89 12.02 21.18
CA ILE A 911 -28.46 11.74 19.86
C ILE A 911 -28.06 10.34 19.41
N LYS A 912 -29.07 9.52 19.14
CA LYS A 912 -28.92 8.19 18.56
C LYS A 912 -29.13 8.29 17.05
N LEU A 913 -28.20 7.76 16.26
CA LEU A 913 -28.31 7.68 14.81
C LEU A 913 -28.52 6.23 14.40
N THR A 914 -29.52 5.95 13.57
CA THR A 914 -29.73 4.61 13.01
C THR A 914 -29.70 4.68 11.49
N ILE A 915 -28.73 4.00 10.88
CA ILE A 915 -28.50 3.98 9.44
C ILE A 915 -28.84 2.58 8.93
N LEU A 916 -29.73 2.49 7.95
CA LEU A 916 -30.16 1.26 7.30
C LEU A 916 -29.94 1.36 5.80
N ILE A 917 -28.98 0.62 5.28
CA ILE A 917 -28.66 0.50 3.85
C ILE A 917 -29.33 -0.79 3.35
N LYS A 918 -30.22 -0.68 2.35
CA LYS A 918 -30.90 -1.83 1.74
C LYS A 918 -30.63 -1.94 0.24
N ASN A 919 -30.49 -3.18 -0.23
CA ASN A 919 -30.45 -3.59 -1.64
C ASN A 919 -29.31 -2.93 -2.45
N TYR A 920 -28.15 -2.66 -1.82
CA TYR A 920 -26.98 -2.14 -2.53
C TYR A 920 -26.51 -3.16 -3.60
N GLN A 921 -26.31 -2.68 -4.83
CA GLN A 921 -25.86 -3.50 -5.96
C GLN A 921 -24.34 -3.38 -6.12
N TYR A 922 -23.61 -4.37 -5.61
CA TYR A 922 -22.15 -4.46 -5.71
C TYR A 922 -21.71 -4.77 -7.15
N GLN A 923 -20.61 -4.16 -7.61
CA GLN A 923 -20.00 -4.51 -8.91
C GLN A 923 -19.35 -5.91 -8.89
N SER A 924 -18.98 -6.41 -7.71
CA SER A 924 -18.36 -7.71 -7.50
C SER A 924 -18.70 -8.23 -6.10
N SER A 925 -18.90 -9.55 -5.97
CA SER A 925 -19.15 -10.20 -4.67
C SER A 925 -17.93 -10.15 -3.72
N LEU A 926 -16.77 -9.74 -4.24
CA LEU A 926 -15.55 -9.50 -3.47
C LEU A 926 -15.46 -8.09 -2.86
N ASN A 927 -16.38 -7.19 -3.23
CA ASN A 927 -16.38 -5.82 -2.76
C ASN A 927 -17.11 -5.70 -1.41
N THR A 928 -16.78 -4.64 -0.67
CA THR A 928 -17.35 -4.29 0.64
C THR A 928 -17.80 -2.82 0.63
N LEU A 929 -18.54 -2.40 1.66
CA LEU A 929 -18.96 -0.99 1.78
C LEU A 929 -18.18 -0.27 2.88
N GLN A 930 -17.97 1.03 2.70
CA GLN A 930 -17.47 1.92 3.73
C GLN A 930 -18.38 3.14 3.83
N LEU A 931 -19.05 3.30 4.98
CA LEU A 931 -19.85 4.48 5.28
C LEU A 931 -18.98 5.53 5.96
N VAL A 932 -18.95 6.75 5.43
CA VAL A 932 -18.08 7.83 5.93
C VAL A 932 -18.88 8.86 6.72
N PHE A 933 -18.56 8.98 8.00
CA PHE A 933 -18.99 10.05 8.89
C PHE A 933 -18.00 11.22 8.86
N TYR A 934 -18.53 12.41 9.07
CA TYR A 934 -17.80 13.65 9.30
C TYR A 934 -18.33 14.31 10.57
N SER A 935 -17.43 14.78 11.43
CA SER A 935 -17.78 15.60 12.58
C SER A 935 -16.84 16.79 12.72
N ALA A 936 -17.36 17.94 13.16
CA ALA A 936 -16.59 19.17 13.33
C ALA A 936 -17.10 20.04 14.50
N ALA A 937 -16.19 20.82 15.08
CA ALA A 937 -16.46 21.75 16.18
C ALA A 937 -16.10 23.20 15.80
N THR A 938 -17.10 24.08 15.77
CA THR A 938 -16.96 25.51 15.47
C THR A 938 -17.37 26.35 16.67
N ASP A 939 -16.92 27.61 16.70
CA ASP A 939 -17.51 28.60 17.62
C ASP A 939 -18.84 29.06 17.05
N THR A 940 -19.77 29.52 17.89
CA THR A 940 -20.96 30.21 17.42
C THR A 940 -20.59 31.62 16.96
N ASP A 941 -21.04 32.06 15.77
CA ASP A 941 -20.81 33.42 15.20
C ASP A 941 -21.46 34.58 15.99
N SER A 942 -21.89 34.33 17.24
CA SER A 942 -22.48 35.33 18.13
C SER A 942 -21.40 36.18 18.80
N ALA A 943 -20.90 37.16 18.06
CA ALA A 943 -20.12 38.27 18.60
C ALA A 943 -20.99 39.15 19.53
N ASN A 944 -21.21 38.69 20.78
CA ASN A 944 -21.59 39.47 21.97
C ASN A 944 -21.86 38.54 23.17
N ASN A 945 -20.85 38.28 24.01
CA ASN A 945 -21.00 38.03 25.46
C ASN A 945 -19.63 37.83 26.13
N ASN A 946 -19.20 38.79 26.96
CA ASN A 946 -17.90 38.78 27.65
C ASN A 946 -17.83 37.83 28.88
N ASN A 947 -18.76 36.86 28.98
CA ASN A 947 -19.03 36.13 30.23
C ASN A 947 -18.50 34.69 30.28
N ASN A 948 -17.86 34.17 29.21
CA ASN A 948 -17.40 32.76 29.16
C ASN A 948 -15.89 32.59 28.88
N GLU A 949 -15.07 33.63 29.08
CA GLU A 949 -13.64 33.57 28.75
C GLU A 949 -12.87 32.48 29.52
N CYS A 950 -13.31 32.16 30.74
CA CYS A 950 -12.64 31.17 31.58
C CYS A 950 -12.76 29.71 31.07
N ASN A 951 -13.70 29.44 30.15
CA ASN A 951 -13.92 28.13 29.55
C ASN A 951 -13.29 27.99 28.15
N LYS A 952 -12.82 29.09 27.52
CA LYS A 952 -12.20 29.07 26.19
C LYS A 952 -10.96 28.16 26.19
N LYS A 953 -10.96 27.18 25.27
CA LYS A 953 -9.86 26.22 25.06
C LYS A 953 -9.81 25.84 23.58
N GLU A 954 -8.61 25.67 23.05
CA GLU A 954 -8.39 25.20 21.69
C GLU A 954 -9.08 23.84 21.44
N SER A 955 -9.41 23.59 20.18
CA SER A 955 -10.02 22.32 19.79
C SER A 955 -8.99 21.19 19.80
N SER A 956 -9.37 20.04 20.35
CA SER A 956 -8.56 18.81 20.31
C SER A 956 -9.44 17.61 19.99
N ILE A 957 -8.86 16.64 19.29
CA ILE A 957 -9.52 15.39 18.92
C ILE A 957 -8.75 14.24 19.58
N ASP A 958 -9.45 13.38 20.32
CA ASP A 958 -8.90 12.13 20.83
C ASP A 958 -9.53 10.94 20.08
N THR A 959 -8.67 10.08 19.56
CA THR A 959 -9.01 8.83 18.86
C THR A 959 -8.30 7.62 19.47
N SER A 960 -7.71 7.77 20.67
CA SER A 960 -6.92 6.72 21.33
C SER A 960 -7.73 5.47 21.67
N GLU A 961 -9.03 5.62 21.92
CA GLU A 961 -10.00 4.55 22.15
C GLU A 961 -10.73 4.12 20.86
N VAL A 962 -10.15 4.38 19.67
CA VAL A 962 -10.56 3.74 18.41
C VAL A 962 -9.74 2.46 18.22
N ASN A 963 -10.21 1.38 18.85
CA ASN A 963 -9.55 0.08 18.82
C ASN A 963 -10.50 -1.05 18.40
N ASN A 964 -10.28 -1.56 17.19
CA ASN A 964 -11.00 -2.69 16.58
C ASN A 964 -10.91 -4.04 17.36
N GLN A 965 -10.28 -4.07 18.54
CA GLN A 965 -10.30 -5.19 19.50
C GLN A 965 -11.25 -4.97 20.70
N GLN A 966 -11.79 -3.76 20.88
CA GLN A 966 -12.82 -3.44 21.87
C GLN A 966 -14.24 -3.66 21.28
N VAL A 967 -15.26 -3.71 22.14
CA VAL A 967 -16.66 -3.86 21.72
C VAL A 967 -17.20 -2.58 21.08
N SER A 968 -16.74 -1.42 21.57
CA SER A 968 -17.14 -0.10 21.09
C SER A 968 -15.90 0.78 20.99
N ASN A 969 -15.82 1.57 19.93
CA ASN A 969 -14.83 2.63 19.76
C ASN A 969 -15.41 3.96 20.22
N TYR A 970 -14.55 4.84 20.72
CA TYR A 970 -14.91 6.19 21.12
C TYR A 970 -14.05 7.22 20.38
N ILE A 971 -14.69 8.28 19.89
CA ILE A 971 -14.01 9.50 19.44
C ILE A 971 -14.43 10.65 20.33
N GLN A 972 -13.48 11.52 20.66
CA GLN A 972 -13.73 12.72 21.46
C GLN A 972 -13.34 13.96 20.66
N ILE A 973 -14.22 14.98 20.60
CA ILE A 973 -13.91 16.30 20.03
C ILE A 973 -14.14 17.34 21.11
N SER A 974 -13.06 17.84 21.69
CA SER A 974 -13.10 18.85 22.76
C SER A 974 -12.97 20.25 22.17
N LYS A 975 -13.76 21.23 22.65
CA LYS A 975 -13.64 22.66 22.30
C LYS A 975 -14.30 23.52 23.38
N ASN A 976 -13.69 24.64 23.76
CA ASN A 976 -14.18 25.56 24.81
C ASN A 976 -14.64 24.84 26.10
N SER A 977 -13.80 23.91 26.57
CA SER A 977 -14.04 23.03 27.73
C SER A 977 -15.28 22.14 27.66
N LYS A 978 -15.94 22.04 26.51
CA LYS A 978 -16.98 21.05 26.20
C LYS A 978 -16.40 19.95 25.33
N ILE A 979 -17.10 18.83 25.30
CA ILE A 979 -16.62 17.58 24.74
C ILE A 979 -17.78 16.90 24.01
N LEU A 980 -17.66 16.69 22.70
CA LEU A 980 -18.52 15.76 21.97
C LEU A 980 -17.89 14.36 22.03
N VAL A 981 -18.61 13.37 22.54
CA VAL A 981 -18.24 11.96 22.47
C VAL A 981 -19.11 11.28 21.43
N GLY A 982 -18.50 10.63 20.45
CA GLY A 982 -19.17 9.69 19.54
C GLY A 982 -18.80 8.25 19.89
N ARG A 983 -19.79 7.40 20.14
CA ARG A 983 -19.63 5.95 20.35
C ARG A 983 -20.03 5.20 19.07
N PHE A 984 -19.17 4.28 18.66
CA PHE A 984 -19.39 3.39 17.51
C PHE A 984 -19.21 1.95 17.96
N ILE A 985 -20.26 1.15 17.86
CA ILE A 985 -20.17 -0.28 18.19
C ILE A 985 -19.42 -0.98 17.06
N ASN A 986 -18.42 -1.82 17.38
CA ASN A 986 -17.70 -2.63 16.39
C ASN A 986 -18.54 -3.83 15.91
N GLN A 987 -19.84 -3.61 15.74
CA GLN A 987 -20.81 -4.56 15.21
C GLN A 987 -21.74 -3.86 14.23
N VAL A 988 -22.19 -4.63 13.24
CA VAL A 988 -23.25 -4.28 12.31
C VAL A 988 -24.26 -5.42 12.30
N ILE A 989 -25.55 -5.11 12.16
CA ILE A 989 -26.56 -6.14 11.89
C ILE A 989 -26.63 -6.26 10.37
N SER A 990 -26.01 -7.32 9.85
CA SER A 990 -25.92 -7.65 8.44
C SER A 990 -26.89 -8.80 8.16
N ASP A 991 -27.88 -8.58 7.30
CA ASP A 991 -28.91 -9.56 6.94
C ASP A 991 -29.58 -10.21 8.18
N SER A 992 -29.98 -9.37 9.14
CA SER A 992 -30.54 -9.76 10.46
C SER A 992 -29.59 -10.52 11.40
N ARG A 993 -28.28 -10.57 11.12
CA ARG A 993 -27.27 -11.25 11.96
C ARG A 993 -26.23 -10.25 12.48
N PRO A 994 -25.90 -10.23 13.78
CA PRO A 994 -24.80 -9.42 14.28
C PRO A 994 -23.46 -9.97 13.78
N THR A 995 -22.59 -9.09 13.31
CA THR A 995 -21.24 -9.43 12.86
C THR A 995 -20.28 -8.29 13.15
N PHE A 996 -18.98 -8.59 13.22
CA PHE A 996 -17.94 -7.61 13.42
C PHE A 996 -17.90 -6.55 12.30
N MET A 997 -17.70 -5.30 12.71
CA MET A 997 -17.43 -4.13 11.87
C MET A 997 -16.09 -3.53 12.33
N SER A 998 -15.29 -2.99 11.41
CA SER A 998 -14.09 -2.23 11.76
C SER A 998 -14.24 -0.75 11.46
N SER A 999 -13.63 0.10 12.28
CA SER A 999 -13.56 1.55 12.07
C SER A 999 -12.16 1.98 11.62
N THR A 1000 -12.08 3.02 10.79
CA THR A 1000 -10.84 3.62 10.26
C THR A 1000 -10.89 5.14 10.27
N ILE A 1001 -9.83 5.82 10.72
CA ILE A 1001 -9.71 7.28 10.59
C ILE A 1001 -9.24 7.58 9.16
N ILE A 1002 -10.02 8.35 8.40
CA ILE A 1002 -9.74 8.65 6.98
C ILE A 1002 -8.91 9.92 6.82
N SER A 1003 -9.18 10.95 7.63
CA SER A 1003 -8.40 12.19 7.64
C SER A 1003 -8.67 12.99 8.91
N ASP A 1004 -7.61 13.54 9.49
CA ASP A 1004 -7.64 14.62 10.47
C ASP A 1004 -6.72 15.73 9.93
N ASN A 1005 -7.34 16.76 9.32
CA ASN A 1005 -6.61 17.82 8.61
C ASN A 1005 -6.59 19.16 9.37
N ASN A 1006 -7.34 19.26 10.47
CA ASN A 1006 -7.37 20.39 11.39
C ASN A 1006 -7.94 19.85 12.71
N ASN A 1007 -7.36 20.19 13.87
CA ASN A 1007 -7.76 19.72 15.23
C ASN A 1007 -9.23 20.02 15.65
N SER A 1008 -10.06 20.48 14.73
CA SER A 1008 -11.47 20.81 14.87
C SER A 1008 -12.41 19.94 14.02
N SER A 1009 -11.92 19.03 13.15
CA SER A 1009 -12.80 18.14 12.36
C SER A 1009 -12.18 16.80 11.97
N ILE A 1010 -12.97 15.72 12.06
CA ILE A 1010 -12.58 14.33 11.81
C ILE A 1010 -13.43 13.68 10.71
N LYS A 1011 -12.83 12.77 9.93
CA LYS A 1011 -13.56 11.79 9.10
C LYS A 1011 -13.33 10.36 9.58
N LEU A 1012 -14.42 9.64 9.82
CA LEU A 1012 -14.44 8.25 10.27
C LEU A 1012 -15.10 7.36 9.22
N GLY A 1013 -14.38 6.35 8.74
CA GLY A 1013 -14.92 5.28 7.90
C GLY A 1013 -15.37 4.11 8.78
N LEU A 1014 -16.59 3.64 8.57
CA LEU A 1014 -17.10 2.39 9.12
C LEU A 1014 -17.12 1.35 8.00
N ASN A 1015 -16.28 0.31 8.11
CA ASN A 1015 -16.14 -0.73 7.11
C ASN A 1015 -17.14 -1.85 7.37
N LEU A 1016 -18.00 -2.09 6.39
CA LEU A 1016 -19.16 -2.97 6.41
C LEU A 1016 -18.86 -4.25 5.61
N PRO A 1017 -19.38 -5.41 6.03
CA PRO A 1017 -19.36 -6.63 5.21
C PRO A 1017 -20.24 -6.47 3.96
N HIS A 1018 -20.25 -7.50 3.11
CA HIS A 1018 -21.18 -7.56 1.98
C HIS A 1018 -22.58 -7.90 2.49
N CYS A 1019 -23.54 -6.98 2.41
CA CYS A 1019 -24.87 -7.12 3.03
C CYS A 1019 -25.98 -6.72 2.04
N ASN A 1020 -27.11 -7.42 2.07
CA ASN A 1020 -28.32 -6.89 1.42
C ASN A 1020 -29.03 -5.88 2.34
N GLU A 1021 -28.99 -6.11 3.65
CA GLU A 1021 -29.42 -5.14 4.66
C GLU A 1021 -28.31 -4.92 5.70
N CYS A 1022 -27.69 -3.74 5.69
CA CYS A 1022 -26.78 -3.29 6.74
C CYS A 1022 -27.48 -2.27 7.65
N LEU A 1023 -27.70 -2.64 8.91
CA LEU A 1023 -28.18 -1.77 9.97
C LEU A 1023 -27.02 -1.42 10.92
N ILE A 1024 -26.84 -0.12 11.18
CA ILE A 1024 -25.74 0.47 11.96
C ILE A 1024 -26.34 1.48 12.94
N ASP A 1025 -25.85 1.53 14.18
CA ASP A 1025 -26.49 2.31 15.25
C ASP A 1025 -25.48 3.06 16.15
N PRO A 1026 -24.75 4.07 15.64
CA PRO A 1026 -23.85 4.90 16.44
C PRO A 1026 -24.62 5.98 17.23
N ASP A 1027 -24.03 6.43 18.34
CA ASP A 1027 -24.61 7.45 19.21
C ASP A 1027 -23.60 8.54 19.62
N PHE A 1028 -24.13 9.72 19.94
CA PHE A 1028 -23.35 10.92 20.21
C PHE A 1028 -23.90 11.64 21.45
N SER A 1029 -23.01 12.03 22.36
CA SER A 1029 -23.33 12.75 23.59
C SER A 1029 -22.42 13.95 23.77
N ILE A 1030 -22.88 14.97 24.52
CA ILE A 1030 -22.06 16.12 24.89
C ILE A 1030 -21.84 16.13 26.40
N LEU A 1031 -20.58 16.25 26.77
CA LEU A 1031 -20.06 16.29 28.13
C LEU A 1031 -19.29 17.60 28.34
N VAL A 1032 -18.95 17.90 29.60
CA VAL A 1032 -18.04 19.00 29.93
C VAL A 1032 -16.75 18.46 30.57
N SER A 1033 -15.64 19.11 30.22
CA SER A 1033 -14.31 18.83 30.77
C SER A 1033 -14.30 19.11 32.28
N PRO A 1034 -13.49 18.40 33.10
CA PRO A 1034 -13.36 18.67 34.53
C PRO A 1034 -12.94 20.11 34.89
N ASP A 1035 -12.32 20.83 33.96
CA ASP A 1035 -11.93 22.24 34.14
C ASP A 1035 -13.07 23.24 33.85
N PHE A 1036 -14.24 22.78 33.40
CA PHE A 1036 -15.39 23.62 33.08
C PHE A 1036 -15.94 24.32 34.32
N LYS A 1037 -16.27 25.60 34.19
CA LYS A 1037 -16.86 26.43 35.25
C LYS A 1037 -18.24 26.92 34.83
N GLU A 1038 -19.27 26.59 35.62
CA GLU A 1038 -20.65 27.04 35.38
C GLU A 1038 -20.79 28.58 35.39
N SER A 1039 -19.94 29.28 36.15
CA SER A 1039 -19.90 30.75 36.20
C SER A 1039 -18.47 31.27 36.18
N CYS A 1040 -18.10 32.08 35.17
CA CYS A 1040 -16.80 32.74 35.12
C CYS A 1040 -16.67 33.96 36.06
N ASN A 1041 -17.72 34.34 36.78
CA ASN A 1041 -17.70 35.46 37.72
C ASN A 1041 -17.19 35.05 39.10
N ASP A 1042 -15.89 34.75 39.21
CA ASP A 1042 -15.23 34.65 40.53
C ASP A 1042 -13.72 34.98 40.48
N GLU A 1043 -13.37 36.10 39.83
CA GLU A 1043 -12.18 36.86 40.25
C GLU A 1043 -12.56 37.85 41.36
N SER A 1044 -12.80 37.32 42.56
CA SER A 1044 -12.77 38.14 43.77
C SER A 1044 -11.33 38.66 43.97
N ASN A 1045 -11.08 39.91 43.54
CA ASN A 1045 -9.84 40.67 43.68
C ASN A 1045 -8.94 40.21 44.86
N LYS A 1046 -7.90 39.41 44.59
CA LYS A 1046 -6.89 39.01 45.59
C LYS A 1046 -5.86 40.13 45.84
N ASN A 1047 -6.36 41.33 46.16
CA ASN A 1047 -5.58 42.54 46.47
C ASN A 1047 -4.66 42.39 47.70
N TRP A 1048 -4.76 41.27 48.43
CA TRP A 1048 -3.89 40.94 49.56
C TRP A 1048 -2.56 40.28 49.18
N LEU A 1049 -2.43 39.72 47.96
CA LEU A 1049 -1.27 38.93 47.59
C LEU A 1049 -0.01 39.78 47.36
N ILE A 1050 -0.15 40.93 46.68
CA ILE A 1050 0.98 41.84 46.37
C ILE A 1050 1.59 42.43 47.66
N PRO A 1051 0.81 42.93 48.65
CA PRO A 1051 1.37 43.33 49.95
C PRO A 1051 2.09 42.18 50.67
N VAL A 1052 1.51 40.98 50.73
CA VAL A 1052 2.08 39.88 51.51
C VAL A 1052 3.38 39.34 50.89
N VAL A 1053 3.43 39.18 49.56
CA VAL A 1053 4.63 38.66 48.87
C VAL A 1053 5.79 39.66 48.87
N VAL A 1054 5.54 40.98 48.92
CA VAL A 1054 6.61 42.00 48.94
C VAL A 1054 7.02 42.39 50.37
N VAL A 1055 6.07 42.56 51.30
CA VAL A 1055 6.36 43.10 52.64
C VAL A 1055 6.99 42.06 53.56
N VAL A 1056 6.55 40.80 53.51
CA VAL A 1056 7.06 39.74 54.41
C VAL A 1056 8.56 39.45 54.19
N PRO A 1057 9.06 39.28 52.95
CA PRO A 1057 10.50 39.10 52.73
C PRO A 1057 11.35 40.33 53.12
N VAL A 1058 10.84 41.55 52.89
CA VAL A 1058 11.57 42.78 53.24
C VAL A 1058 11.71 42.93 54.76
N ILE A 1059 10.64 42.66 55.53
CA ILE A 1059 10.70 42.63 57.00
C ILE A 1059 11.61 41.50 57.50
N GLY A 1060 11.56 40.32 56.87
CA GLY A 1060 12.47 39.21 57.18
C GLY A 1060 13.94 39.58 56.99
N CYS A 1061 14.30 40.15 55.84
CA CYS A 1061 15.66 40.63 55.56
C CYS A 1061 16.11 41.72 56.52
N ALA A 1062 15.23 42.66 56.89
CA ALA A 1062 15.55 43.70 57.86
C ALA A 1062 15.83 43.13 59.26
N LEU A 1063 15.01 42.18 59.73
CA LEU A 1063 15.23 41.50 61.01
C LEU A 1063 16.53 40.68 61.02
N ILE A 1064 16.83 39.97 59.93
CA ILE A 1064 18.09 39.23 59.77
C ILE A 1064 19.29 40.19 59.84
N LEU A 1065 19.24 41.33 59.16
CA LEU A 1065 20.30 42.35 59.21
C LEU A 1065 20.50 42.90 60.63
N VAL A 1066 19.42 43.18 61.37
CA VAL A 1066 19.51 43.63 62.78
C VAL A 1066 20.15 42.56 63.66
N VAL A 1067 19.75 41.29 63.52
CA VAL A 1067 20.35 40.16 64.28
C VAL A 1067 21.83 39.98 63.93
N VAL A 1068 22.21 40.05 62.65
CA VAL A 1068 23.60 40.00 62.19
C VAL A 1068 24.43 41.16 62.77
N VAL A 1069 23.91 42.39 62.77
CA VAL A 1069 24.58 43.55 63.37
C VAL A 1069 24.75 43.37 64.89
N ILE A 1070 23.75 42.84 65.60
CA ILE A 1070 23.85 42.54 67.04
C ILE A 1070 24.93 41.47 67.31
N ILE A 1071 24.98 40.40 66.52
CA ILE A 1071 26.01 39.34 66.63
C ILE A 1071 27.41 39.90 66.36
N ILE A 1072 27.59 40.70 65.30
CA ILE A 1072 28.86 41.36 64.97
C ILE A 1072 29.30 42.32 66.10
N LYS A 1073 28.36 43.06 66.69
CA LYS A 1073 28.63 43.98 67.80
C LYS A 1073 29.00 43.23 69.09
N LYS A 1074 28.39 42.07 69.35
CA LYS A 1074 28.65 41.19 70.51
C LYS A 1074 29.98 40.41 70.38
N ASN A 1075 30.34 39.95 69.18
CA ASN A 1075 31.57 39.19 68.92
C ASN A 1075 32.77 40.04 68.42
N ARG A 1076 32.70 41.37 68.53
CA ARG A 1076 33.67 42.32 67.96
C ARG A 1076 35.12 42.12 68.44
N PHE A 1077 35.33 41.53 69.62
CA PHE A 1077 36.65 41.16 70.12
C PHE A 1077 37.19 39.85 69.49
N ASN A 1078 36.37 38.80 69.39
CA ASN A 1078 36.79 37.51 68.83
C ASN A 1078 37.12 37.62 67.32
N ILE A 1079 36.38 38.44 66.58
CA ILE A 1079 36.65 38.67 65.14
C ILE A 1079 38.01 39.38 64.93
N LYS A 1080 38.40 40.31 65.80
CA LYS A 1080 39.72 40.96 65.74
C LYS A 1080 40.87 39.99 66.04
N ILE A 1081 40.66 39.00 66.91
CA ILE A 1081 41.67 37.99 67.25
C ILE A 1081 41.92 37.03 66.06
N ILE A 1082 40.87 36.68 65.30
CA ILE A 1082 40.98 35.85 64.10
C ILE A 1082 41.70 36.61 62.97
N ALA A 1083 41.39 37.89 62.77
CA ALA A 1083 42.05 38.74 61.76
C ALA A 1083 43.56 38.91 61.99
N PHE A 1084 44.03 38.82 63.24
CA PHE A 1084 45.46 38.96 63.58
C PHE A 1084 46.29 37.69 63.32
N LYS A 1085 45.65 36.52 63.10
CA LYS A 1085 46.34 35.25 62.81
C LYS A 1085 46.57 34.99 61.30
N LEU A 1086 46.12 35.88 60.40
CA LEU A 1086 46.12 35.65 58.95
C LEU A 1086 46.85 36.74 58.15
N LYS A 1087 48.16 36.87 58.37
CA LYS A 1087 49.18 37.36 57.42
C LYS A 1087 50.59 37.23 58.06
N PRO A 1088 51.69 36.99 57.30
CA PRO A 1088 51.80 36.73 55.86
C PRO A 1088 52.55 35.42 55.49
N LEU A 1089 52.12 34.75 54.42
CA LEU A 1089 53.03 33.93 53.58
C LEU A 1089 52.66 34.18 52.11
N LYS A 1090 53.38 35.12 51.50
CA LYS A 1090 53.31 35.39 50.05
C LYS A 1090 54.74 35.52 49.55
N ASN A 1091 55.33 34.44 49.06
CA ASN A 1091 56.45 34.44 48.12
C ASN A 1091 56.81 33.02 47.66
N LYS A 1092 57.32 32.95 46.42
CA LYS A 1092 57.75 31.75 45.65
C LYS A 1092 56.60 30.85 45.16
N GLN A 1093 56.63 30.31 43.94
CA GLN A 1093 57.70 30.33 42.93
C GLN A 1093 57.14 30.23 41.49
N GLN A 1094 57.83 30.83 40.53
CA GLN A 1094 57.79 30.37 39.13
C GLN A 1094 58.65 29.10 39.01
N ILE A 1095 58.16 28.13 38.25
CA ILE A 1095 58.81 27.48 37.08
C ILE A 1095 57.66 26.89 36.26
#